data_AF-A0A0N8TXJ5-F1
#
_entry.id   AF-A0A0N8TXJ5-F1
#
_cell.length_a   1.000
_cell.length_b   1.000
_cell.length_c   1.000
_cell.angle_alpha   90.00
_cell.angle_beta   90.00
_cell.angle_gamma   90.00
#
_symmetry.space_group_name_H-M   'P 1'
#
loop_
_entity.id
_entity.type
_entity.pdbx_description
1 polymer ?
#
loop_
_entity_poly.entity_id
_entity_poly.type
_entity_poly.pdbx_seq_one_letter_code
_entity_poly.pdbx_strand_id
1 'polypeptide(L)'
;MKIKTLILALPILGASSLAQSANLQERLFTPKNAEIERTHHHGVDHQHNEKAPIAELQKQPQQLNQFMMRSQAAVVSCDLAAMASASTSTIITELKSQGTSCINELFSAPSSIQSQVYSSDNMYAVANHAKSLSQTYAGGGDVDLEALFLYLRAGFYVEFYNADVNFSSWVQPAVVDAIDAFVNNSHFYDDNDGHGKTLAEVIITMDSAEQQHRYLNVVKQWLTRFNESYAAKWNMRSAVNGIFTLLYRGQWNDAFVTAIGTDTDLVAKLSAFTQKQWMIDSDAQYLIVNAASELARLKQYSGTPIQESVDTGLKAIFSTYNSFGYGDAVWLAAADSVSYYADCNDYGICGFVDELTQQVLSQNYSCSSTIKIRSQNMTAIQHAAACDAMGAEEGLFHNKLATNNTPVADDNNNFLQVNIFDSSDDYSKYAGAIFGINTNNGGMYLEGDPSVAGNQANFIAYEASYANAEHYVWNLEHEYVHYLDGRFDLYGDFNAPTEDIVWWSEGVAEYVANLNNNDAAKATISDGSRYTLAQIFDTTYDGFDQDRIYRWGYLAVRFMFERHNNELDAMLAHTRTGNWSAYKSKTVEWANNYENEFVQWCDDLVAGTSTNTPPIAQINGPYSGMQNNSISFTSNGSNDSDGSIASYQWNFGDGSSSNLANPTHSYTSAGEYTITLTVVDNEGASQTVTTVATIEADSSVDDGVLLNSQPINISGAQDEFLYFTFDVPSGASDLMFNLTGGTGDADLYVSFEVAPSEAIYDCRPYIGGNEESCTINPAQVGRYHVMVRGYNAFDNVQLTASFTQVTSNVPDVCASQGSRSSGRLNDGEVICLGNSDPMWFSIADVQGQNGIAITTANGSGDLSLSYAASGWPNGNNEVAESNNSGNGECIYISGQSEYWGYLKVAGNSTGASLVVDFNSQGCP
;
A
#
# COMPACT_ATOMS: atom_id res chain seq x y z
N MET A 1 30.18 -4.72 -37.05
CA MET A 1 31.31 -4.80 -38.00
C MET A 1 32.34 -5.80 -37.46
N LYS A 2 32.52 -6.96 -38.12
CA LYS A 2 33.64 -7.96 -38.05
C LYS A 2 34.04 -8.48 -36.64
N ILE A 3 34.22 -9.78 -36.36
CA ILE A 3 35.10 -10.77 -37.01
C ILE A 3 34.63 -12.20 -36.64
N LYS A 4 34.50 -13.06 -37.65
CA LYS A 4 34.47 -14.54 -37.53
C LYS A 4 35.89 -15.09 -37.33
N THR A 5 35.98 -16.31 -36.81
CA THR A 5 36.83 -17.46 -37.25
C THR A 5 37.65 -18.08 -36.10
N LEU A 6 37.37 -19.34 -35.74
CA LEU A 6 38.31 -20.44 -35.99
C LEU A 6 37.63 -21.82 -35.92
N ILE A 7 37.68 -22.51 -37.05
CA ILE A 7 37.37 -23.93 -37.24
C ILE A 7 38.63 -24.73 -36.90
N LEU A 8 38.48 -25.81 -36.15
CA LEU A 8 39.46 -26.91 -36.12
C LEU A 8 38.72 -28.23 -36.25
N ALA A 9 38.88 -28.85 -37.42
CA ALA A 9 38.41 -30.18 -37.76
C ALA A 9 39.43 -31.25 -37.34
N LEU A 10 38.95 -32.46 -37.01
CA LEU A 10 39.47 -33.76 -37.46
C LEU A 10 38.60 -34.92 -36.87
N PRO A 11 38.60 -36.13 -37.48
CA PRO A 11 37.37 -36.84 -37.86
C PRO A 11 37.31 -38.28 -37.32
N ILE A 12 36.13 -38.84 -37.09
CA ILE A 12 35.94 -40.30 -37.14
C ILE A 12 34.60 -40.64 -37.81
N LEU A 13 34.71 -41.53 -38.80
CA LEU A 13 33.67 -42.08 -39.66
C LEU A 13 32.74 -43.06 -38.92
N GLY A 14 31.45 -42.97 -39.23
CA GLY A 14 30.67 -44.14 -39.67
C GLY A 14 29.53 -44.61 -38.77
N ALA A 15 28.29 -44.20 -39.08
CA ALA A 15 27.22 -45.11 -39.52
C ALA A 15 25.94 -44.31 -39.79
N SER A 16 25.45 -44.42 -41.01
CA SER A 16 24.27 -43.77 -41.56
C SER A 16 22.98 -44.34 -40.98
N SER A 17 22.10 -43.46 -40.48
CA SER A 17 20.66 -43.63 -40.65
C SER A 17 20.07 -42.28 -41.05
N LEU A 18 19.29 -42.30 -42.12
CA LEU A 18 18.62 -41.15 -42.71
C LEU A 18 17.55 -40.67 -41.74
N ALA A 19 17.87 -39.68 -40.89
CA ALA A 19 16.86 -38.82 -40.31
C ALA A 19 16.60 -37.70 -41.32
N GLN A 20 15.39 -37.70 -41.91
CA GLN A 20 14.85 -36.53 -42.56
C GLN A 20 15.06 -35.33 -41.63
N SER A 21 15.71 -34.29 -42.15
CA SER A 21 15.65 -32.96 -41.57
C SER A 21 14.18 -32.53 -41.59
N ALA A 22 13.44 -32.89 -40.54
CA ALA A 22 12.22 -32.19 -40.20
C ALA A 22 12.65 -30.74 -40.01
N ASN A 23 12.03 -29.83 -40.76
CA ASN A 23 12.11 -28.41 -40.48
C ASN A 23 11.89 -28.23 -38.98
N LEU A 24 12.95 -27.89 -38.25
CA LEU A 24 12.83 -27.27 -36.95
C LEU A 24 12.08 -25.97 -37.24
N GLN A 25 10.77 -25.96 -37.00
CA GLN A 25 10.08 -24.69 -36.80
C GLN A 25 10.74 -24.09 -35.57
N GLU A 26 11.61 -23.10 -35.78
CA GLU A 26 11.88 -22.10 -34.74
C GLU A 26 10.52 -21.69 -34.16
N ARG A 27 10.39 -21.66 -32.83
CA ARG A 27 9.19 -21.11 -32.20
C ARG A 27 8.94 -19.74 -32.83
N LEU A 28 7.75 -19.55 -33.39
CA LEU A 28 7.34 -18.29 -34.03
C LEU A 28 7.20 -17.15 -33.01
N PHE A 29 7.38 -17.45 -31.72
CA PHE A 29 7.35 -16.51 -30.60
C PHE A 29 8.64 -15.70 -30.48
N THR A 30 9.16 -15.15 -31.58
CA THR A 30 9.94 -13.92 -31.44
C THR A 30 8.94 -12.78 -31.58
N PRO A 31 8.79 -11.87 -30.58
CA PRO A 31 8.32 -10.54 -30.90
C PRO A 31 9.09 -10.13 -32.15
N LYS A 32 8.42 -9.69 -33.23
CA LYS A 32 9.16 -9.04 -34.31
C LYS A 32 10.07 -8.06 -33.61
N ASN A 33 11.38 -8.21 -33.79
CA ASN A 33 12.32 -7.16 -33.44
C ASN A 33 11.86 -5.94 -34.26
N ALA A 34 10.96 -5.13 -33.69
CA ALA A 34 11.20 -3.72 -33.71
C ALA A 34 12.62 -3.62 -33.16
N GLU A 35 13.54 -3.05 -33.95
CA GLU A 35 14.65 -2.35 -33.33
C GLU A 35 13.99 -1.34 -32.39
N ILE A 36 13.79 -1.75 -31.13
CA ILE A 36 13.42 -0.84 -30.07
C ILE A 36 14.73 -0.13 -29.81
N GLU A 37 14.91 1.02 -30.44
CA GLU A 37 15.67 2.09 -29.82
C GLU A 37 15.07 2.25 -28.42
N ARG A 38 15.76 1.72 -27.41
CA ARG A 38 15.48 2.07 -26.01
C ARG A 38 15.98 3.48 -25.82
N THR A 39 15.29 4.44 -26.40
CA THR A 39 15.32 5.81 -25.90
C THR A 39 14.47 5.80 -24.65
N HIS A 40 15.13 5.65 -23.50
CA HIS A 40 14.53 5.87 -22.20
C HIS A 40 14.06 7.33 -22.15
N HIS A 41 12.82 7.60 -22.54
CA HIS A 41 12.17 8.87 -22.27
C HIS A 41 11.52 8.76 -20.90
N HIS A 42 12.28 9.07 -19.85
CA HIS A 42 11.64 9.34 -18.58
C HIS A 42 10.81 10.62 -18.76
N GLY A 43 9.52 10.52 -18.50
CA GLY A 43 8.65 11.67 -18.38
C GLY A 43 7.51 11.79 -19.38
N VAL A 44 7.59 11.13 -20.54
CA VAL A 44 6.40 10.80 -21.35
C VAL A 44 6.74 9.56 -22.17
N ASP A 45 6.19 8.41 -21.78
CA ASP A 45 6.17 7.24 -22.68
C ASP A 45 5.20 7.59 -23.81
N HIS A 46 5.68 8.32 -24.83
CA HIS A 46 4.90 8.65 -26.02
C HIS A 46 4.58 7.41 -26.88
N GLN A 47 5.04 6.23 -26.45
CA GLN A 47 4.57 4.95 -26.97
C GLN A 47 3.52 4.41 -26.00
N HIS A 48 2.24 4.52 -26.38
CA HIS A 48 1.16 3.80 -25.71
C HIS A 48 1.46 2.31 -25.85
N ASN A 49 2.09 1.75 -24.81
CA ASN A 49 2.43 0.35 -24.75
C ASN A 49 1.19 -0.42 -24.36
N GLU A 50 0.88 -1.45 -25.15
CA GLU A 50 -0.23 -2.33 -24.89
C GLU A 50 -0.10 -2.96 -23.50
N LYS A 51 -1.05 -2.68 -22.59
CA LYS A 51 -1.00 -3.18 -21.22
C LYS A 51 -1.35 -4.66 -21.17
N ALA A 52 -0.43 -5.45 -20.62
CA ALA A 52 -0.69 -6.84 -20.25
C ALA A 52 -1.78 -6.90 -19.16
N PRO A 53 -2.50 -8.04 -19.03
CA PRO A 53 -3.41 -8.27 -17.91
C PRO A 53 -2.72 -8.01 -16.58
N ILE A 54 -3.46 -7.41 -15.64
CA ILE A 54 -3.00 -7.16 -14.28
C ILE A 54 -2.57 -8.52 -13.70
N ALA A 55 -1.27 -8.66 -13.47
CA ALA A 55 -0.65 -9.91 -13.03
C ALA A 55 -0.76 -10.12 -11.50
N GLU A 56 -1.68 -9.41 -10.84
CA GLU A 56 -1.55 -8.89 -9.46
C GLU A 56 -0.66 -9.72 -8.51
N LEU A 57 0.45 -9.07 -8.14
CA LEU A 57 1.23 -9.28 -6.92
C LEU A 57 0.42 -8.72 -5.74
N GLN A 58 -0.69 -9.34 -5.34
CA GLN A 58 -1.14 -9.10 -3.98
C GLN A 58 -0.05 -9.72 -3.10
N LYS A 59 0.76 -8.89 -2.43
CA LYS A 59 1.58 -9.35 -1.33
C LYS A 59 0.60 -9.97 -0.34
N GLN A 60 0.68 -11.29 -0.18
CA GLN A 60 0.34 -11.85 1.12
C GLN A 60 1.04 -10.95 2.13
N PRO A 61 0.36 -10.39 3.15
CA PRO A 61 1.02 -9.58 4.15
C PRO A 61 2.26 -10.37 4.56
N GLN A 62 3.45 -9.85 4.24
CA GLN A 62 4.65 -10.44 4.76
C GLN A 62 4.44 -10.35 6.25
N GLN A 63 4.25 -11.50 6.91
CA GLN A 63 4.52 -11.57 8.33
C GLN A 63 5.92 -10.99 8.45
N LEU A 64 6.03 -9.75 8.95
CA LEU A 64 7.25 -9.24 9.53
C LEU A 64 7.53 -10.19 10.69
N ASN A 65 8.18 -11.31 10.38
CA ASN A 65 8.73 -12.23 11.35
C ASN A 65 9.96 -11.55 11.96
N GLN A 66 9.72 -10.47 12.70
CA GLN A 66 10.61 -10.11 13.79
C GLN A 66 10.34 -11.15 14.88
N PHE A 67 11.21 -12.17 14.93
CA PHE A 67 11.57 -13.06 16.06
C PHE A 67 11.87 -14.49 15.57
N MET A 68 13.04 -14.70 14.94
CA MET A 68 13.71 -15.99 15.04
C MET A 68 14.54 -16.05 16.33
N MET A 69 13.91 -16.42 17.42
CA MET A 69 14.56 -17.17 18.50
C MET A 69 13.59 -18.20 19.07
N ARG A 70 13.50 -19.39 18.47
CA ARG A 70 13.76 -20.69 19.13
C ARG A 70 13.45 -21.91 18.25
N SER A 71 14.29 -22.93 18.46
CA SER A 71 14.28 -24.31 17.96
C SER A 71 14.58 -24.54 16.48
N GLN A 72 15.82 -25.01 16.24
CA GLN A 72 16.31 -25.57 14.99
C GLN A 72 15.45 -26.77 14.55
N ALA A 73 14.50 -26.53 13.65
CA ALA A 73 14.25 -27.46 12.56
C ALA A 73 15.14 -26.99 11.40
N ALA A 74 15.91 -27.90 10.81
CA ALA A 74 16.83 -27.57 9.73
C ALA A 74 16.06 -26.94 8.56
N VAL A 75 16.40 -25.69 8.22
CA VAL A 75 15.97 -25.05 6.97
C VAL A 75 16.52 -25.93 5.85
N VAL A 76 15.65 -26.55 5.05
CA VAL A 76 16.08 -27.22 3.83
C VAL A 76 16.52 -26.13 2.87
N SER A 77 17.84 -25.94 2.72
CA SER A 77 18.43 -25.10 1.68
C SER A 77 18.06 -25.68 0.32
N CYS A 78 17.64 -24.84 -0.63
CA CYS A 78 17.42 -25.26 -2.00
C CYS A 78 18.71 -25.82 -2.60
N ASP A 79 18.67 -27.05 -3.14
CA ASP A 79 19.83 -27.69 -3.77
C ASP A 79 19.62 -27.80 -5.29
N LEU A 80 19.89 -26.70 -5.98
CA LEU A 80 19.83 -26.64 -7.45
C LEU A 80 20.84 -27.58 -8.12
N ALA A 81 21.96 -27.87 -7.46
CA ALA A 81 22.99 -28.76 -7.99
C ALA A 81 22.55 -30.23 -7.96
N ALA A 82 21.78 -30.63 -6.94
CA ALA A 82 21.14 -31.95 -6.89
C ALA A 82 20.15 -32.14 -8.04
N MET A 83 19.31 -31.14 -8.34
CA MET A 83 18.42 -31.17 -9.51
C MET A 83 19.20 -31.23 -10.83
N ALA A 84 20.28 -30.47 -10.97
CA ALA A 84 21.12 -30.48 -12.16
C ALA A 84 21.84 -31.83 -12.37
N SER A 85 22.17 -32.51 -11.27
CA SER A 85 22.84 -33.82 -11.29
C SER A 85 21.85 -35.00 -11.39
N ALA A 86 20.54 -34.75 -11.29
CA ALA A 86 19.54 -35.80 -11.32
C ALA A 86 19.38 -36.38 -12.73
N SER A 87 19.42 -37.71 -12.82
CA SER A 87 19.09 -38.44 -14.05
C SER A 87 17.59 -38.40 -14.33
N THR A 88 17.19 -38.73 -15.55
CA THR A 88 15.77 -38.82 -15.95
C THR A 88 14.94 -39.78 -15.07
N SER A 89 15.55 -40.82 -14.49
CA SER A 89 14.84 -41.72 -13.57
C SER A 89 14.74 -41.22 -12.13
N THR A 90 15.51 -40.17 -11.76
CA THR A 90 15.56 -39.62 -10.40
C THR A 90 15.01 -38.19 -10.31
N ILE A 91 14.87 -37.48 -11.43
CA ILE A 91 14.44 -36.07 -11.47
C ILE A 91 13.10 -35.85 -10.78
N ILE A 92 12.11 -36.72 -10.98
CA ILE A 92 10.80 -36.61 -10.33
C ILE A 92 10.90 -36.68 -8.80
N THR A 93 11.71 -37.62 -8.30
CA THR A 93 11.95 -37.75 -6.85
C THR A 93 12.63 -36.51 -6.29
N GLU A 94 13.59 -35.97 -7.04
CA GLU A 94 14.32 -34.77 -6.64
C GLU A 94 13.40 -33.55 -6.58
N LEU A 95 12.60 -33.30 -7.63
CA LEU A 95 11.64 -32.19 -7.67
C LEU A 95 10.66 -32.23 -6.49
N LYS A 96 10.16 -33.42 -6.16
CA LYS A 96 9.26 -33.62 -5.01
C LYS A 96 9.96 -33.39 -3.67
N SER A 97 11.24 -33.76 -3.56
CA SER A 97 12.02 -33.56 -2.33
C SER A 97 12.37 -32.08 -2.11
N GLN A 98 12.65 -31.34 -3.18
CA GLN A 98 13.05 -29.93 -3.13
C GLN A 98 11.83 -28.99 -2.96
N GLY A 99 10.67 -29.35 -3.50
CA GLY A 99 9.43 -28.60 -3.38
C GLY A 99 9.36 -27.34 -4.27
N THR A 100 8.17 -26.73 -4.32
CA THR A 100 7.84 -25.63 -5.26
C THR A 100 8.69 -24.38 -5.06
N SER A 101 9.04 -24.04 -3.81
CA SER A 101 9.92 -22.90 -3.52
C SER A 101 11.29 -23.03 -4.19
N CYS A 102 11.90 -24.22 -4.15
CA CYS A 102 13.21 -24.45 -4.74
C CYS A 102 13.12 -24.59 -6.28
N ILE A 103 12.05 -25.19 -6.79
CA ILE A 103 11.80 -25.23 -8.25
C ILE A 103 11.66 -23.80 -8.80
N ASN A 104 11.05 -22.88 -8.05
CA ASN A 104 10.90 -21.49 -8.49
C ASN A 104 12.26 -20.75 -8.63
N GLU A 105 13.31 -21.16 -7.93
CA GLU A 105 14.66 -20.61 -8.11
C GLU A 105 15.28 -20.96 -9.48
N LEU A 106 14.75 -21.97 -10.19
CA LEU A 106 15.25 -22.38 -11.52
C LEU A 106 14.99 -21.33 -12.61
N PHE A 107 14.01 -20.42 -12.43
CA PHE A 107 13.75 -19.32 -13.37
C PHE A 107 14.95 -18.38 -13.50
N SER A 108 15.69 -18.17 -12.42
CA SER A 108 16.86 -17.27 -12.33
C SER A 108 18.19 -18.02 -12.12
N ALA A 109 18.19 -19.34 -12.16
CA ALA A 109 19.40 -20.14 -11.96
C ALA A 109 20.44 -19.88 -13.07
N PRO A 110 21.76 -20.07 -12.80
CA PRO A 110 22.80 -19.94 -13.80
C PRO A 110 22.55 -20.84 -15.03
N SER A 111 22.91 -20.38 -16.24
CA SER A 111 22.70 -21.15 -17.48
C SER A 111 23.26 -22.59 -17.41
N SER A 112 24.39 -22.78 -16.73
CA SER A 112 25.02 -24.09 -16.53
C SER A 112 24.16 -25.08 -15.74
N ILE A 113 23.32 -24.59 -14.82
CA ILE A 113 22.36 -25.39 -14.06
C ILE A 113 21.12 -25.63 -14.92
N GLN A 114 20.56 -24.57 -15.50
CA GLN A 114 19.36 -24.63 -16.34
C GLN A 114 19.49 -25.65 -17.49
N SER A 115 20.63 -25.63 -18.20
CA SER A 115 20.89 -26.55 -19.32
C SER A 115 21.04 -28.02 -18.93
N GLN A 116 21.38 -28.31 -17.67
CA GLN A 116 21.46 -29.68 -17.16
C GLN A 116 20.10 -30.17 -16.66
N VAL A 117 19.40 -29.31 -15.92
CA VAL A 117 18.08 -29.62 -15.36
C VAL A 117 17.05 -29.85 -16.47
N TYR A 118 17.01 -28.96 -17.46
CA TYR A 118 16.01 -28.94 -18.53
C TYR A 118 16.51 -29.62 -19.80
N SER A 119 16.64 -30.96 -19.74
CA SER A 119 16.80 -31.77 -20.93
C SER A 119 15.45 -32.21 -21.51
N SER A 120 15.41 -32.52 -22.81
CA SER A 120 14.18 -33.04 -23.45
C SER A 120 13.67 -34.30 -22.74
N ASP A 121 14.58 -35.22 -22.37
CA ASP A 121 14.22 -36.48 -21.70
C ASP A 121 13.62 -36.23 -20.31
N ASN A 122 14.19 -35.30 -19.52
CA ASN A 122 13.65 -34.93 -18.22
C ASN A 122 12.26 -34.30 -18.34
N MET A 123 12.09 -33.33 -19.25
CA MET A 123 10.80 -32.69 -19.51
C MET A 123 9.72 -33.71 -19.88
N TYR A 124 10.04 -34.66 -20.76
CA TYR A 124 9.09 -35.70 -21.16
C TYR A 124 8.80 -36.72 -20.07
N ALA A 125 9.79 -37.10 -19.26
CA ALA A 125 9.56 -37.98 -18.12
C ALA A 125 8.63 -37.32 -17.08
N VAL A 126 8.89 -36.05 -16.76
CA VAL A 126 8.05 -35.26 -15.86
C VAL A 126 6.64 -35.09 -16.42
N ALA A 127 6.49 -34.76 -17.71
CA ALA A 127 5.19 -34.62 -18.36
C ALA A 127 4.36 -35.92 -18.31
N ASN A 128 4.97 -37.09 -18.60
CA ASN A 128 4.26 -38.37 -18.50
C ASN A 128 3.87 -38.74 -17.07
N HIS A 129 4.68 -38.35 -16.08
CA HIS A 129 4.33 -38.56 -14.68
C HIS A 129 3.19 -37.64 -14.24
N ALA A 130 3.26 -36.35 -14.58
CA ALA A 130 2.19 -35.38 -14.35
C ALA A 130 0.87 -35.82 -15.02
N LYS A 131 0.93 -36.34 -16.25
CA LYS A 131 -0.23 -36.96 -16.92
C LYS A 131 -0.87 -38.06 -16.10
N SER A 132 -0.06 -38.98 -15.57
CA SER A 132 -0.54 -40.11 -14.78
C SER A 132 -1.23 -39.65 -13.49
N LEU A 133 -0.64 -38.69 -12.78
CA LEU A 133 -1.23 -38.09 -11.59
C LEU A 133 -2.51 -37.31 -11.91
N SER A 134 -2.53 -36.57 -13.00
CA SER A 134 -3.68 -35.77 -13.45
C SER A 134 -4.91 -36.65 -13.76
N GLN A 135 -4.70 -37.85 -14.32
CA GLN A 135 -5.79 -38.81 -14.57
C GLN A 135 -6.45 -39.32 -13.29
N THR A 136 -5.70 -39.37 -12.18
CA THR A 136 -6.18 -39.86 -10.88
C THR A 136 -6.33 -38.75 -9.84
N TYR A 137 -6.25 -37.49 -10.26
CA TYR A 137 -6.37 -36.33 -9.38
C TYR A 137 -7.71 -36.37 -8.64
N ALA A 138 -7.64 -36.23 -7.31
CA ALA A 138 -8.77 -36.46 -6.41
C ALA A 138 -9.54 -35.18 -6.01
N GLY A 139 -9.15 -34.02 -6.57
CA GLY A 139 -9.62 -32.71 -6.10
C GLY A 139 -8.87 -32.22 -4.86
N GLY A 140 -9.19 -31.02 -4.39
CA GLY A 140 -8.64 -30.46 -3.14
C GLY A 140 -7.23 -29.87 -3.19
N GLY A 141 -6.51 -30.03 -4.30
CA GLY A 141 -5.10 -29.63 -4.47
C GLY A 141 -4.12 -30.80 -4.34
N ASP A 142 -3.00 -30.73 -5.06
CA ASP A 142 -1.94 -31.74 -5.02
C ASP A 142 -0.57 -31.07 -5.21
N VAL A 143 0.27 -31.16 -4.17
CA VAL A 143 1.59 -30.53 -4.10
C VAL A 143 2.60 -31.13 -5.08
N ASP A 144 2.44 -32.41 -5.43
CA ASP A 144 3.30 -33.07 -6.41
C ASP A 144 2.92 -32.57 -7.81
N LEU A 145 1.63 -32.53 -8.13
CA LEU A 145 1.16 -31.97 -9.40
C LEU A 145 1.55 -30.50 -9.55
N GLU A 146 1.41 -29.69 -8.50
CA GLU A 146 1.86 -28.30 -8.46
C GLU A 146 3.36 -28.19 -8.82
N ALA A 147 4.22 -28.95 -8.14
CA ALA A 147 5.67 -28.98 -8.40
C ALA A 147 6.01 -29.41 -9.84
N LEU A 148 5.32 -30.43 -10.36
CA LEU A 148 5.60 -30.95 -11.70
C LEU A 148 5.15 -29.98 -12.80
N PHE A 149 3.98 -29.34 -12.68
CA PHE A 149 3.55 -28.32 -13.65
C PHE A 149 4.40 -27.05 -13.55
N LEU A 150 4.79 -26.63 -12.35
CA LEU A 150 5.75 -25.53 -12.16
C LEU A 150 7.09 -25.80 -12.86
N TYR A 151 7.61 -27.03 -12.75
CA TYR A 151 8.82 -27.44 -13.46
C TYR A 151 8.64 -27.40 -14.99
N LEU A 152 7.51 -27.89 -15.52
CA LEU A 152 7.24 -27.88 -16.96
C LEU A 152 7.11 -26.44 -17.50
N ARG A 153 6.41 -25.58 -16.76
CA ARG A 153 6.31 -24.14 -17.03
C ARG A 153 7.69 -23.48 -17.08
N ALA A 154 8.50 -23.74 -16.06
CA ALA A 154 9.86 -23.21 -15.95
C ALA A 154 10.76 -23.70 -17.09
N GLY A 155 10.63 -24.95 -17.52
CA GLY A 155 11.38 -25.48 -18.66
C GLY A 155 11.12 -24.71 -19.96
N PHE A 156 9.86 -24.39 -20.26
CA PHE A 156 9.54 -23.60 -21.45
C PHE A 156 9.95 -22.13 -21.34
N TYR A 157 9.88 -21.55 -20.14
CA TYR A 157 10.46 -20.22 -19.89
C TYR A 157 11.97 -20.23 -20.14
N VAL A 158 12.69 -21.23 -19.63
CA VAL A 158 14.13 -21.35 -19.81
C VAL A 158 14.48 -21.56 -21.28
N GLU A 159 13.78 -22.43 -22.01
CA GLU A 159 14.00 -22.61 -23.45
C GLU A 159 13.85 -21.30 -24.22
N PHE A 160 12.94 -20.42 -23.80
CA PHE A 160 12.73 -19.12 -24.42
C PHE A 160 13.90 -18.14 -24.21
N TYR A 161 14.42 -18.06 -22.98
CA TYR A 161 15.43 -17.05 -22.61
C TYR A 161 16.88 -17.56 -22.64
N ASN A 162 17.08 -18.88 -22.61
CA ASN A 162 18.38 -19.51 -22.57
C ASN A 162 18.65 -20.31 -23.85
N ALA A 163 19.48 -19.75 -24.72
CA ALA A 163 19.84 -20.37 -26.00
C ALA A 163 20.57 -21.73 -25.88
N ASP A 164 21.07 -22.09 -24.69
CA ASP A 164 21.68 -23.40 -24.44
C ASP A 164 20.63 -24.51 -24.20
N VAL A 165 19.36 -24.16 -24.07
CA VAL A 165 18.24 -25.08 -23.86
C VAL A 165 17.34 -25.09 -25.09
N ASN A 166 17.16 -26.26 -25.70
CA ASN A 166 16.23 -26.45 -26.81
C ASN A 166 15.59 -27.84 -26.73
N PHE A 167 14.28 -27.89 -26.79
CA PHE A 167 13.53 -29.13 -26.65
C PHE A 167 13.27 -29.81 -27.99
N SER A 168 13.25 -31.13 -27.94
CA SER A 168 12.82 -31.95 -29.06
C SER A 168 11.33 -31.79 -29.32
N SER A 169 10.90 -31.94 -30.57
CA SER A 169 9.50 -31.73 -30.99
C SER A 169 8.45 -32.60 -30.30
N TRP A 170 8.87 -33.66 -29.60
CA TRP A 170 7.98 -34.54 -28.83
C TRP A 170 7.73 -34.10 -27.39
N VAL A 171 8.46 -33.09 -26.88
CA VAL A 171 8.27 -32.58 -25.51
C VAL A 171 6.93 -31.85 -25.39
N GLN A 172 6.65 -30.89 -26.27
CA GLN A 172 5.40 -30.12 -26.23
C GLN A 172 4.14 -31.01 -26.31
N PRO A 173 4.03 -31.99 -27.24
CA PRO A 173 2.92 -32.95 -27.23
C PRO A 173 2.76 -33.72 -25.91
N ALA A 174 3.86 -34.11 -25.25
CA ALA A 174 3.77 -34.81 -23.97
C ALA A 174 3.27 -33.91 -22.83
N VAL A 175 3.66 -32.63 -22.83
CA VAL A 175 3.13 -31.65 -21.87
C VAL A 175 1.66 -31.37 -22.14
N VAL A 176 1.26 -31.25 -23.41
CA VAL A 176 -0.15 -31.12 -23.81
C VAL A 176 -0.97 -32.31 -23.32
N ASP A 177 -0.48 -33.53 -23.47
CA ASP A 177 -1.12 -34.74 -22.97
C ASP A 177 -1.32 -34.72 -21.44
N ALA A 178 -0.40 -34.12 -20.68
CA ALA A 178 -0.52 -33.96 -19.24
C ALA A 178 -1.59 -32.92 -18.87
N ILE A 179 -1.59 -31.78 -19.56
CA ILE A 179 -2.62 -30.74 -19.38
C ILE A 179 -4.00 -31.29 -19.74
N ASP A 180 -4.14 -31.95 -20.89
CA ASP A 180 -5.40 -32.56 -21.33
C ASP A 180 -5.92 -33.59 -20.32
N ALA A 181 -5.03 -34.38 -19.70
CA ALA A 181 -5.42 -35.32 -18.65
C ALA A 181 -5.99 -34.60 -17.41
N PHE A 182 -5.44 -33.46 -17.03
CA PHE A 182 -5.93 -32.65 -15.91
C PHE A 182 -7.26 -31.96 -16.26
N VAL A 183 -7.36 -31.35 -17.44
CA VAL A 183 -8.59 -30.69 -17.94
C VAL A 183 -9.76 -31.65 -18.07
N ASN A 184 -9.51 -32.91 -18.47
CA ASN A 184 -10.55 -33.92 -18.62
C ASN A 184 -10.94 -34.62 -17.30
N ASN A 185 -10.25 -34.32 -16.19
CA ASN A 185 -10.59 -34.86 -14.88
C ASN A 185 -11.90 -34.21 -14.37
N SER A 186 -12.76 -34.99 -13.69
CA SER A 186 -14.02 -34.49 -13.13
C SER A 186 -13.84 -33.41 -12.06
N HIS A 187 -12.66 -33.34 -11.44
CA HIS A 187 -12.29 -32.36 -10.40
C HIS A 187 -11.68 -31.07 -10.96
N PHE A 188 -11.62 -30.88 -12.29
CA PHE A 188 -11.01 -29.69 -12.90
C PHE A 188 -11.68 -28.36 -12.55
N TYR A 189 -12.94 -28.38 -12.11
CA TYR A 189 -13.69 -27.18 -11.73
C TYR A 189 -14.03 -27.18 -10.23
N ASP A 190 -13.28 -27.89 -9.40
CA ASP A 190 -13.55 -27.92 -7.96
C ASP A 190 -13.41 -26.53 -7.34
N ASP A 191 -14.29 -26.23 -6.39
CA ASP A 191 -14.37 -24.90 -5.75
C ASP A 191 -13.71 -24.91 -4.37
N ASN A 192 -12.38 -25.03 -4.35
CA ASN A 192 -11.59 -24.98 -3.13
C ASN A 192 -10.18 -24.39 -3.39
N ASP A 193 -9.58 -23.82 -2.35
CA ASP A 193 -8.37 -23.02 -2.50
C ASP A 193 -7.11 -23.87 -2.77
N GLY A 194 -7.07 -25.09 -2.24
CA GLY A 194 -5.99 -26.04 -2.56
C GLY A 194 -5.99 -26.44 -4.04
N HIS A 195 -7.17 -26.65 -4.64
CA HIS A 195 -7.31 -26.87 -6.08
C HIS A 195 -6.80 -25.68 -6.88
N GLY A 196 -7.12 -24.45 -6.44
CA GLY A 196 -6.63 -23.21 -7.06
C GLY A 196 -5.12 -23.18 -7.26
N LYS A 197 -4.33 -23.65 -6.27
CA LYS A 197 -2.86 -23.69 -6.38
C LYS A 197 -2.39 -24.58 -7.52
N THR A 198 -2.87 -25.81 -7.58
CA THR A 198 -2.53 -26.74 -8.67
C THR A 198 -3.05 -26.23 -10.02
N LEU A 199 -4.27 -25.70 -10.04
CA LEU A 199 -4.91 -25.16 -11.25
C LEU A 199 -4.13 -24.00 -11.86
N ALA A 200 -3.58 -23.11 -11.03
CA ALA A 200 -2.78 -21.97 -11.49
C ALA A 200 -1.61 -22.42 -12.35
N GLU A 201 -0.82 -23.39 -11.86
CA GLU A 201 0.33 -23.93 -12.60
C GLU A 201 -0.07 -24.61 -13.91
N VAL A 202 -1.21 -25.32 -13.92
CA VAL A 202 -1.73 -25.94 -15.14
C VAL A 202 -2.13 -24.90 -16.18
N ILE A 203 -2.87 -23.85 -15.79
CA ILE A 203 -3.30 -22.77 -16.70
C ILE A 203 -2.08 -22.01 -17.25
N ILE A 204 -1.08 -21.70 -16.42
CA ILE A 204 0.12 -21.01 -16.93
C ILE A 204 0.91 -21.94 -17.87
N THR A 205 0.97 -23.25 -17.59
CA THR A 205 1.62 -24.20 -18.51
C THR A 205 0.91 -24.27 -19.87
N MET A 206 -0.41 -24.04 -19.96
CA MET A 206 -1.10 -23.90 -21.25
C MET A 206 -0.50 -22.77 -22.10
N ASP A 207 -0.16 -21.65 -21.45
CA ASP A 207 0.45 -20.48 -22.10
C ASP A 207 1.91 -20.76 -22.47
N SER A 208 2.72 -21.23 -21.52
CA SER A 208 4.15 -21.50 -21.73
C SER A 208 4.40 -22.55 -22.82
N ALA A 209 3.47 -23.49 -23.00
CA ALA A 209 3.49 -24.47 -24.08
C ALA A 209 2.92 -23.94 -25.43
N GLU A 210 2.57 -22.66 -25.53
CA GLU A 210 2.02 -21.98 -26.72
C GLU A 210 0.70 -22.58 -27.23
N GLN A 211 -0.19 -22.97 -26.31
CA GLN A 211 -1.46 -23.67 -26.60
C GLN A 211 -2.71 -22.81 -26.41
N GLN A 212 -2.59 -21.48 -26.51
CA GLN A 212 -3.70 -20.55 -26.27
C GLN A 212 -4.95 -20.90 -27.09
N HIS A 213 -4.78 -21.19 -28.39
CA HIS A 213 -5.86 -21.56 -29.32
C HIS A 213 -6.57 -22.87 -28.94
N ARG A 214 -5.84 -23.86 -28.40
CA ARG A 214 -6.38 -25.17 -28.01
C ARG A 214 -7.31 -25.03 -26.80
N TYR A 215 -6.97 -24.16 -25.87
CA TYR A 215 -7.66 -24.03 -24.58
C TYR A 215 -8.67 -22.88 -24.50
N LEU A 216 -9.05 -22.28 -25.64
CA LEU A 216 -10.15 -21.30 -25.70
C LEU A 216 -11.45 -21.80 -25.04
N ASN A 217 -11.77 -23.10 -25.15
CA ASN A 217 -12.93 -23.64 -24.46
C ASN A 217 -12.78 -23.64 -22.93
N VAL A 218 -11.57 -23.86 -22.40
CA VAL A 218 -11.29 -23.74 -20.96
C VAL A 218 -11.52 -22.31 -20.48
N VAL A 219 -11.00 -21.32 -21.23
CA VAL A 219 -11.25 -19.89 -20.97
C VAL A 219 -12.75 -19.60 -20.89
N LYS A 220 -13.50 -20.05 -21.90
CA LYS A 220 -14.97 -19.89 -21.94
C LYS A 220 -15.70 -20.55 -20.78
N GLN A 221 -15.25 -21.73 -20.33
CA GLN A 221 -15.85 -22.40 -19.18
C GLN A 221 -15.59 -21.64 -17.89
N TRP A 222 -14.37 -21.14 -17.66
CA TRP A 222 -14.06 -20.34 -16.46
C TRP A 222 -14.83 -19.02 -16.43
N LEU A 223 -14.90 -18.29 -17.55
CA LEU A 223 -15.73 -17.08 -17.66
C LEU A 223 -17.21 -17.35 -17.33
N THR A 224 -17.71 -18.55 -17.65
CA THR A 224 -19.11 -18.92 -17.38
C THR A 224 -19.34 -19.34 -15.93
N ARG A 225 -18.40 -20.09 -15.34
CA ARG A 225 -18.55 -20.76 -14.04
C ARG A 225 -18.19 -19.89 -12.85
N PHE A 226 -17.26 -18.96 -13.03
CA PHE A 226 -16.73 -18.15 -11.95
C PHE A 226 -17.84 -17.31 -11.28
N ASN A 227 -17.91 -17.38 -9.97
CA ASN A 227 -18.96 -16.82 -9.11
C ASN A 227 -18.34 -16.38 -7.77
N GLU A 228 -19.18 -15.87 -6.88
CA GLU A 228 -18.78 -15.33 -5.57
C GLU A 228 -18.06 -16.39 -4.70
N SER A 229 -18.46 -17.67 -4.80
CA SER A 229 -17.84 -18.75 -4.05
C SER A 229 -16.39 -18.99 -4.48
N TYR A 230 -16.12 -19.02 -5.80
CA TYR A 230 -14.73 -19.07 -6.28
C TYR A 230 -13.95 -17.82 -5.91
N ALA A 231 -14.56 -16.64 -6.07
CA ALA A 231 -13.92 -15.36 -5.77
C ALA A 231 -13.55 -15.19 -4.30
N ALA A 232 -14.25 -15.86 -3.39
CA ALA A 232 -13.91 -15.91 -1.97
C ALA A 232 -12.54 -16.56 -1.67
N LYS A 233 -11.90 -17.21 -2.65
CA LYS A 233 -10.68 -18.03 -2.46
C LYS A 233 -9.52 -17.45 -3.26
N TRP A 234 -8.45 -17.08 -2.56
CA TRP A 234 -7.28 -16.41 -3.13
C TRP A 234 -6.69 -17.16 -4.34
N ASN A 235 -6.38 -18.44 -4.16
CA ASN A 235 -5.71 -19.23 -5.19
C ASN A 235 -6.64 -19.53 -6.36
N MET A 236 -7.97 -19.54 -6.16
CA MET A 236 -8.91 -19.62 -7.27
C MET A 236 -8.93 -18.33 -8.08
N ARG A 237 -8.93 -17.15 -7.45
CA ARG A 237 -8.83 -15.87 -8.18
C ARG A 237 -7.53 -15.82 -8.99
N SER A 238 -6.40 -16.15 -8.35
CA SER A 238 -5.08 -16.19 -9.00
C SER A 238 -5.02 -17.16 -10.18
N ALA A 239 -5.54 -18.38 -10.02
CA ALA A 239 -5.57 -19.36 -11.10
C ALA A 239 -6.42 -18.90 -12.29
N VAL A 240 -7.62 -18.41 -12.02
CA VAL A 240 -8.54 -17.94 -13.06
C VAL A 240 -8.00 -16.72 -13.77
N ASN A 241 -7.20 -15.88 -13.12
CA ASN A 241 -6.52 -14.76 -13.77
C ASN A 241 -5.67 -15.20 -14.98
N GLY A 242 -5.07 -16.38 -14.91
CA GLY A 242 -4.25 -16.94 -15.98
C GLY A 242 -4.97 -17.08 -17.32
N ILE A 243 -6.31 -17.14 -17.33
CA ILE A 243 -7.08 -17.18 -18.59
C ILE A 243 -6.95 -15.88 -19.39
N PHE A 244 -6.79 -14.74 -18.72
CA PHE A 244 -6.60 -13.45 -19.40
C PHE A 244 -5.20 -13.34 -19.99
N THR A 245 -4.19 -13.90 -19.32
CA THR A 245 -2.84 -14.05 -19.89
C THR A 245 -2.84 -14.90 -21.15
N LEU A 246 -3.62 -15.99 -21.18
CA LEU A 246 -3.80 -16.82 -22.38
C LEU A 246 -4.41 -16.01 -23.55
N LEU A 247 -5.40 -15.15 -23.27
CA LEU A 247 -6.00 -14.30 -24.29
C LEU A 247 -4.99 -13.25 -24.81
N TYR A 248 -4.36 -12.54 -23.88
CA TYR A 248 -3.39 -11.48 -24.18
C TYR A 248 -2.22 -11.99 -25.01
N ARG A 249 -1.55 -13.06 -24.57
CA ARG A 249 -0.40 -13.63 -25.29
C ARG A 249 -0.81 -14.38 -26.56
N GLY A 250 -2.07 -14.80 -26.64
CA GLY A 250 -2.64 -15.48 -27.81
C GLY A 250 -2.56 -14.64 -29.08
N GLN A 251 -2.53 -13.31 -28.99
CA GLN A 251 -2.41 -12.45 -30.17
C GLN A 251 -1.12 -12.64 -30.97
N TRP A 252 -0.09 -13.23 -30.38
CA TRP A 252 1.17 -13.59 -31.06
C TRP A 252 1.18 -15.04 -31.57
N ASN A 253 0.08 -15.78 -31.43
CA ASN A 253 -0.08 -17.15 -31.92
C ASN A 253 -1.01 -17.17 -33.14
N ASP A 254 -0.48 -17.48 -34.32
CA ASP A 254 -1.24 -17.49 -35.59
C ASP A 254 -2.51 -18.37 -35.55
N ALA A 255 -2.44 -19.51 -34.86
CA ALA A 255 -3.59 -20.41 -34.72
C ALA A 255 -4.68 -19.81 -33.83
N PHE A 256 -4.29 -19.03 -32.82
CA PHE A 256 -5.22 -18.28 -31.97
C PHE A 256 -5.86 -17.14 -32.76
N VAL A 257 -5.06 -16.33 -33.45
CA VAL A 257 -5.54 -15.22 -34.29
C VAL A 257 -6.52 -15.71 -35.37
N THR A 258 -6.27 -16.89 -35.93
CA THR A 258 -7.20 -17.51 -36.90
C THR A 258 -8.52 -17.91 -36.25
N ALA A 259 -8.49 -18.48 -35.04
CA ALA A 259 -9.68 -18.93 -34.34
C ALA A 259 -10.53 -17.76 -33.79
N ILE A 260 -9.87 -16.76 -33.21
CA ILE A 260 -10.50 -15.70 -32.41
C ILE A 260 -11.47 -14.83 -33.23
N GLY A 261 -11.12 -14.52 -34.49
CA GLY A 261 -11.95 -13.68 -35.37
C GLY A 261 -13.35 -14.23 -35.65
N THR A 262 -13.62 -15.50 -35.33
CA THR A 262 -14.94 -16.12 -35.52
C THR A 262 -15.63 -16.55 -34.22
N ASP A 263 -14.97 -16.43 -33.06
CA ASP A 263 -15.47 -16.95 -31.78
C ASP A 263 -16.40 -15.93 -31.07
N THR A 264 -17.59 -15.75 -31.63
CA THR A 264 -18.64 -14.88 -31.05
C THR A 264 -19.10 -15.33 -29.65
N ASP A 265 -18.94 -16.61 -29.31
CA ASP A 265 -19.28 -17.15 -27.99
C ASP A 265 -18.30 -16.67 -26.91
N LEU A 266 -17.00 -16.58 -27.22
CA LEU A 266 -16.03 -15.96 -26.30
C LEU A 266 -16.37 -14.50 -26.03
N VAL A 267 -16.71 -13.72 -27.08
CA VAL A 267 -17.07 -12.31 -26.93
C VAL A 267 -18.29 -12.14 -26.03
N ALA A 268 -19.32 -12.95 -26.23
CA ALA A 268 -20.52 -12.94 -25.40
C ALA A 268 -20.20 -13.27 -23.92
N LYS A 269 -19.28 -14.19 -23.67
CA LYS A 269 -18.86 -14.58 -22.31
C LYS A 269 -18.00 -13.52 -21.63
N LEU A 270 -17.06 -12.91 -22.34
CA LEU A 270 -16.29 -11.77 -21.84
C LEU A 270 -17.23 -10.62 -21.51
N SER A 271 -18.14 -10.27 -22.43
CA SER A 271 -19.15 -9.23 -22.19
C SER A 271 -20.01 -9.55 -20.95
N ALA A 272 -20.53 -10.77 -20.82
CA ALA A 272 -21.30 -11.16 -19.63
C ALA A 272 -20.46 -11.12 -18.33
N PHE A 273 -19.17 -11.49 -18.39
CA PHE A 273 -18.26 -11.42 -17.25
C PHE A 273 -18.05 -9.98 -16.80
N THR A 274 -17.90 -9.04 -17.74
CA THR A 274 -17.77 -7.59 -17.45
C THR A 274 -19.00 -6.97 -16.81
N GLN A 275 -20.11 -7.69 -16.71
CA GLN A 275 -21.35 -7.23 -16.04
C GLN A 275 -21.56 -7.87 -14.65
N LYS A 276 -20.59 -8.63 -14.13
CA LYS A 276 -20.63 -9.21 -12.77
C LYS A 276 -20.30 -8.14 -11.71
N GLN A 277 -21.24 -7.23 -11.49
CA GLN A 277 -21.07 -6.04 -10.64
C GLN A 277 -20.68 -6.32 -9.18
N TRP A 278 -20.92 -7.53 -8.67
CA TRP A 278 -20.44 -7.93 -7.35
C TRP A 278 -18.90 -7.96 -7.25
N MET A 279 -18.16 -7.96 -8.37
CA MET A 279 -16.70 -7.86 -8.34
C MET A 279 -16.18 -6.43 -8.16
N ILE A 280 -17.02 -5.41 -8.33
CA ILE A 280 -16.63 -4.01 -8.18
C ILE A 280 -16.29 -3.75 -6.71
N ASP A 281 -15.18 -3.06 -6.48
CA ASP A 281 -14.59 -2.75 -5.18
C ASP A 281 -14.34 -3.99 -4.30
N SER A 282 -14.04 -5.13 -4.92
CA SER A 282 -13.78 -6.42 -4.23
C SER A 282 -12.38 -6.96 -4.52
N ASP A 283 -11.95 -7.96 -3.75
CA ASP A 283 -10.69 -8.68 -3.98
C ASP A 283 -10.63 -9.40 -5.36
N ALA A 284 -11.75 -9.48 -6.09
CA ALA A 284 -11.85 -10.06 -7.43
C ALA A 284 -11.92 -9.01 -8.55
N GLN A 285 -11.86 -7.71 -8.23
CA GLN A 285 -12.02 -6.62 -9.20
C GLN A 285 -11.05 -6.72 -10.38
N TYR A 286 -9.79 -7.10 -10.13
CA TYR A 286 -8.80 -7.20 -11.20
C TYR A 286 -9.21 -8.20 -12.30
N LEU A 287 -10.00 -9.23 -12.00
CA LEU A 287 -10.49 -10.19 -12.99
C LEU A 287 -11.51 -9.55 -13.94
N ILE A 288 -12.43 -8.73 -13.41
CA ILE A 288 -13.42 -8.03 -14.25
C ILE A 288 -12.77 -6.90 -15.05
N VAL A 289 -11.75 -6.25 -14.49
CA VAL A 289 -10.90 -5.27 -15.18
C VAL A 289 -10.14 -5.93 -16.34
N ASN A 290 -9.49 -7.07 -16.10
CA ASN A 290 -8.82 -7.84 -17.15
C ASN A 290 -9.79 -8.31 -18.24
N ALA A 291 -11.01 -8.73 -17.88
CA ALA A 291 -12.03 -9.08 -18.86
C ALA A 291 -12.45 -7.89 -19.75
N ALA A 292 -12.51 -6.68 -19.19
CA ALA A 292 -12.81 -5.46 -19.92
C ALA A 292 -11.68 -5.07 -20.89
N SER A 293 -10.42 -5.13 -20.43
CA SER A 293 -9.24 -4.97 -21.28
C SER A 293 -9.23 -5.97 -22.43
N GLU A 294 -9.43 -7.26 -22.15
CA GLU A 294 -9.40 -8.29 -23.19
C GLU A 294 -10.58 -8.18 -24.16
N LEU A 295 -11.78 -7.82 -23.69
CA LEU A 295 -12.91 -7.53 -24.59
C LEU A 295 -12.59 -6.34 -25.52
N ALA A 296 -12.00 -5.27 -24.99
CA ALA A 296 -11.59 -4.11 -25.77
C ALA A 296 -10.45 -4.45 -26.74
N ARG A 297 -9.48 -5.28 -26.34
CA ARG A 297 -8.37 -5.72 -27.17
C ARG A 297 -8.83 -6.46 -28.42
N LEU A 298 -9.97 -7.17 -28.38
CA LEU A 298 -10.56 -7.82 -29.56
C LEU A 298 -10.90 -6.84 -30.70
N LYS A 299 -10.92 -5.52 -30.44
CA LYS A 299 -11.02 -4.49 -31.49
C LYS A 299 -9.91 -4.56 -32.54
N GLN A 300 -8.76 -5.15 -32.21
CA GLN A 300 -7.69 -5.39 -33.18
C GLN A 300 -8.15 -6.27 -34.37
N TYR A 301 -9.17 -7.12 -34.19
CA TYR A 301 -9.70 -8.02 -35.20
C TYR A 301 -10.87 -7.39 -35.99
N SER A 302 -10.71 -6.16 -36.45
CA SER A 302 -11.72 -5.47 -37.26
C SER A 302 -12.04 -6.19 -38.58
N GLY A 303 -13.27 -6.06 -39.07
CA GLY A 303 -13.76 -6.71 -40.29
C GLY A 303 -14.07 -8.20 -40.14
N THR A 304 -14.00 -8.76 -38.93
CA THR A 304 -14.30 -10.17 -38.64
C THR A 304 -15.72 -10.33 -38.07
N PRO A 305 -16.29 -11.56 -38.08
CA PRO A 305 -17.61 -11.84 -37.51
C PRO A 305 -17.84 -11.42 -36.05
N ILE A 306 -16.79 -11.22 -35.25
CA ILE A 306 -16.92 -10.82 -33.85
C ILE A 306 -17.16 -9.32 -33.64
N GLN A 307 -16.90 -8.49 -34.64
CA GLN A 307 -16.86 -7.02 -34.49
C GLN A 307 -18.13 -6.43 -33.86
N GLU A 308 -19.31 -6.79 -34.36
CA GLU A 308 -20.59 -6.24 -33.86
C GLU A 308 -20.85 -6.59 -32.39
N SER A 309 -20.49 -7.83 -31.99
CA SER A 309 -20.61 -8.29 -30.61
C SER A 309 -19.63 -7.57 -29.68
N VAL A 310 -18.40 -7.31 -30.15
CA VAL A 310 -17.40 -6.54 -29.39
C VAL A 310 -17.90 -5.11 -29.17
N ASP A 311 -18.37 -4.44 -30.22
CA ASP A 311 -18.88 -3.06 -30.14
C ASP A 311 -20.07 -2.95 -29.18
N THR A 312 -20.96 -3.95 -29.20
CA THR A 312 -22.11 -4.04 -28.29
C THR A 312 -21.66 -4.22 -26.84
N GLY A 313 -20.70 -5.10 -26.59
CA GLY A 313 -20.18 -5.37 -25.25
C GLY A 313 -19.46 -4.15 -24.64
N LEU A 314 -18.68 -3.43 -25.44
CA LEU A 314 -17.98 -2.21 -25.00
C LEU A 314 -18.95 -1.08 -24.68
N LYS A 315 -19.98 -0.88 -25.50
CA LYS A 315 -21.04 0.10 -25.21
C LYS A 315 -21.79 -0.23 -23.92
N ALA A 316 -21.97 -1.52 -23.61
CA ALA A 316 -22.55 -1.93 -22.33
C ALA A 316 -21.65 -1.52 -21.15
N ILE A 317 -20.33 -1.76 -21.21
CA ILE A 317 -19.38 -1.32 -20.18
C ILE A 317 -19.48 0.20 -19.93
N PHE A 318 -19.37 1.00 -20.99
CA PHE A 318 -19.41 2.47 -20.87
C PHE A 318 -20.78 3.03 -20.46
N SER A 319 -21.85 2.24 -20.56
CA SER A 319 -23.19 2.63 -20.06
C SER A 319 -23.46 2.19 -18.61
N THR A 320 -22.76 1.15 -18.15
CA THR A 320 -22.95 0.56 -16.82
C THR A 320 -22.06 1.23 -15.78
N TYR A 321 -20.83 1.59 -16.16
CA TYR A 321 -19.81 2.12 -15.25
C TYR A 321 -19.46 3.57 -15.61
N ASN A 322 -18.84 4.28 -14.68
CA ASN A 322 -18.38 5.66 -14.87
C ASN A 322 -16.86 5.70 -14.94
N SER A 323 -16.30 6.76 -15.54
CA SER A 323 -14.84 6.98 -15.56
C SER A 323 -14.26 7.29 -14.17
N PHE A 324 -15.09 7.73 -13.22
CA PHE A 324 -14.74 8.01 -11.83
C PHE A 324 -15.83 7.49 -10.89
N GLY A 325 -15.43 6.87 -9.79
CA GLY A 325 -16.34 6.26 -8.83
C GLY A 325 -16.81 4.87 -9.27
N TYR A 326 -18.12 4.64 -9.33
CA TYR A 326 -18.66 3.28 -9.52
C TYR A 326 -18.14 2.58 -10.79
N GLY A 327 -17.33 1.54 -10.60
CA GLY A 327 -16.76 0.71 -11.67
C GLY A 327 -15.68 1.38 -12.50
N ASP A 328 -15.08 2.45 -11.99
CA ASP A 328 -14.00 3.23 -12.61
C ASP A 328 -12.89 2.38 -13.24
N ALA A 329 -12.35 1.39 -12.54
CA ALA A 329 -11.25 0.58 -13.04
C ALA A 329 -11.65 -0.24 -14.28
N VAL A 330 -12.89 -0.73 -14.32
CA VAL A 330 -13.42 -1.48 -15.47
C VAL A 330 -13.61 -0.54 -16.66
N TRP A 331 -14.15 0.65 -16.40
CA TRP A 331 -14.34 1.69 -17.41
C TRP A 331 -13.01 2.15 -18.00
N LEU A 332 -12.03 2.48 -17.14
CA LEU A 332 -10.71 2.99 -17.54
C LEU A 332 -9.90 1.95 -18.31
N ALA A 333 -9.95 0.69 -17.90
CA ALA A 333 -9.29 -0.41 -18.62
C ALA A 333 -9.85 -0.62 -20.03
N ALA A 334 -11.18 -0.55 -20.19
CA ALA A 334 -11.81 -0.58 -21.51
C ALA A 334 -11.46 0.67 -22.34
N ALA A 335 -11.49 1.87 -21.74
CA ALA A 335 -11.22 3.13 -22.43
C ALA A 335 -9.77 3.21 -22.93
N ASP A 336 -8.80 2.78 -22.12
CA ASP A 336 -7.37 2.72 -22.47
C ASP A 336 -7.13 1.81 -23.68
N SER A 337 -7.68 0.59 -23.63
CA SER A 337 -7.55 -0.39 -24.71
C SER A 337 -8.29 0.05 -25.99
N VAL A 338 -9.50 0.63 -25.86
CA VAL A 338 -10.26 1.16 -27.00
C VAL A 338 -9.52 2.31 -27.66
N SER A 339 -8.95 3.24 -26.88
CA SER A 339 -8.22 4.40 -27.40
C SER A 339 -6.98 4.01 -28.21
N TYR A 340 -6.44 2.80 -27.99
CA TYR A 340 -5.35 2.25 -28.78
C TYR A 340 -5.80 1.62 -30.11
N TYR A 341 -6.91 0.86 -30.11
CA TYR A 341 -7.34 0.07 -31.26
C TYR A 341 -8.48 0.68 -32.08
N ALA A 342 -9.15 1.73 -31.60
CA ALA A 342 -10.35 2.30 -32.20
C ALA A 342 -10.48 3.81 -31.97
N ASP A 343 -11.40 4.44 -32.69
CA ASP A 343 -11.73 5.86 -32.50
C ASP A 343 -12.63 6.03 -31.26
N CYS A 344 -12.21 6.89 -30.32
CA CYS A 344 -12.98 7.17 -29.11
C CYS A 344 -14.39 7.73 -29.41
N ASN A 345 -14.60 8.34 -30.57
CA ASN A 345 -15.90 8.91 -30.95
C ASN A 345 -16.98 7.84 -31.10
N ASP A 346 -16.60 6.62 -31.50
CA ASP A 346 -17.53 5.49 -31.69
C ASP A 346 -18.21 5.06 -30.38
N TYR A 347 -17.60 5.43 -29.25
CA TYR A 347 -18.04 5.08 -27.90
C TYR A 347 -18.41 6.30 -27.05
N GLY A 348 -18.21 7.52 -27.56
CA GLY A 348 -18.52 8.75 -26.83
C GLY A 348 -17.60 9.00 -25.63
N ILE A 349 -16.35 8.49 -25.69
CA ILE A 349 -15.39 8.58 -24.58
C ILE A 349 -14.23 9.56 -24.86
N CYS A 350 -14.28 10.31 -25.96
CA CYS A 350 -13.22 11.30 -26.24
C CYS A 350 -13.18 12.38 -25.15
N GLY A 351 -11.99 12.80 -24.75
CA GLY A 351 -11.81 13.84 -23.72
C GLY A 351 -12.00 13.35 -22.28
N PHE A 352 -12.19 12.04 -22.06
CA PHE A 352 -12.40 11.50 -20.71
C PHE A 352 -11.25 11.79 -19.76
N VAL A 353 -10.02 11.94 -20.26
CA VAL A 353 -8.85 12.25 -19.42
C VAL A 353 -9.05 13.59 -18.72
N ASP A 354 -9.48 14.63 -19.44
CA ASP A 354 -9.72 15.96 -18.86
C ASP A 354 -10.86 15.95 -17.84
N GLU A 355 -11.93 15.19 -18.11
CA GLU A 355 -13.06 15.01 -17.20
C GLU A 355 -12.63 14.25 -15.94
N LEU A 356 -11.85 13.18 -16.11
CA LEU A 356 -11.29 12.39 -15.03
C LEU A 356 -10.37 13.23 -14.15
N THR A 357 -9.45 14.01 -14.73
CA THR A 357 -8.55 14.89 -13.97
C THR A 357 -9.32 15.92 -13.15
N GLN A 358 -10.43 16.47 -13.67
CA GLN A 358 -11.25 17.42 -12.92
C GLN A 358 -12.01 16.78 -11.77
N GLN A 359 -12.42 15.52 -11.90
CA GLN A 359 -13.16 14.80 -10.86
C GLN A 359 -12.22 14.23 -9.80
N VAL A 360 -11.14 13.57 -10.22
CA VAL A 360 -10.15 12.95 -9.33
C VAL A 360 -9.31 14.01 -8.62
N LEU A 361 -8.80 15.02 -9.32
CA LEU A 361 -7.96 16.08 -8.75
C LEU A 361 -8.74 17.40 -8.69
N SER A 362 -9.82 17.36 -7.92
CA SER A 362 -10.86 18.41 -7.88
C SER A 362 -10.51 19.60 -6.99
N GLN A 363 -9.73 19.38 -5.93
CA GLN A 363 -9.32 20.45 -5.03
C GLN A 363 -8.14 21.21 -5.62
N ASN A 364 -8.10 22.53 -5.41
CA ASN A 364 -7.01 23.40 -5.85
C ASN A 364 -6.54 24.24 -4.66
N TYR A 365 -5.24 24.27 -4.41
CA TYR A 365 -4.62 25.00 -3.32
C TYR A 365 -3.34 25.70 -3.80
N SER A 366 -3.11 26.95 -3.38
CA SER A 366 -1.92 27.72 -3.80
C SER A 366 -0.99 27.88 -2.61
N CYS A 367 0.17 27.23 -2.64
CA CYS A 367 1.20 27.40 -1.62
C CYS A 367 1.91 28.75 -1.81
N SER A 368 2.32 29.04 -3.05
CA SER A 368 3.06 30.24 -3.42
C SER A 368 2.76 30.63 -4.87
N SER A 369 3.50 31.59 -5.43
CA SER A 369 3.47 31.87 -6.87
C SER A 369 4.14 30.78 -7.72
N THR A 370 5.01 29.97 -7.12
CA THR A 370 5.85 28.94 -7.77
C THR A 370 5.39 27.51 -7.46
N ILE A 371 4.45 27.31 -6.54
CA ILE A 371 3.96 25.99 -6.14
C ILE A 371 2.44 26.01 -5.98
N LYS A 372 1.75 25.07 -6.65
CA LYS A 372 0.31 24.85 -6.51
C LYS A 372 0.02 23.37 -6.35
N ILE A 373 -0.99 23.05 -5.55
CA ILE A 373 -1.46 21.69 -5.31
C ILE A 373 -2.82 21.52 -5.98
N ARG A 374 -2.98 20.39 -6.66
CA ARG A 374 -4.26 19.78 -7.02
C ARG A 374 -4.36 18.47 -6.28
N SER A 375 -5.42 18.27 -5.50
CA SER A 375 -5.56 17.08 -4.67
C SER A 375 -6.93 16.44 -4.83
N GLN A 376 -6.98 15.13 -4.55
CA GLN A 376 -8.23 14.39 -4.55
C GLN A 376 -9.04 14.69 -3.29
N ASN A 377 -8.45 14.53 -2.12
CA ASN A 377 -9.17 14.68 -0.86
C ASN A 377 -8.26 14.99 0.34
N MET A 378 -7.54 16.11 0.27
CA MET A 378 -6.75 16.61 1.39
C MET A 378 -7.54 17.62 2.23
N THR A 379 -7.30 17.60 3.53
CA THR A 379 -7.75 18.61 4.48
C THR A 379 -6.88 19.87 4.41
N ALA A 380 -7.39 21.00 4.92
CA ALA A 380 -6.65 22.26 4.94
C ALA A 380 -5.33 22.18 5.73
N ILE A 381 -5.27 21.35 6.78
CA ILE A 381 -4.06 21.13 7.58
C ILE A 381 -3.01 20.39 6.73
N GLN A 382 -3.42 19.37 5.97
CA GLN A 382 -2.51 18.62 5.11
C GLN A 382 -1.99 19.48 3.96
N HIS A 383 -2.82 20.34 3.36
CA HIS A 383 -2.36 21.32 2.38
C HIS A 383 -1.31 22.25 2.96
N ALA A 384 -1.56 22.80 4.15
CA ALA A 384 -0.61 23.68 4.82
C ALA A 384 0.71 22.97 5.12
N ALA A 385 0.66 21.76 5.69
CA ALA A 385 1.85 20.95 5.99
C ALA A 385 2.68 20.66 4.74
N ALA A 386 2.04 20.23 3.64
CA ALA A 386 2.74 19.97 2.38
C ALA A 386 3.39 21.24 1.80
N CYS A 387 2.71 22.38 1.89
CA CYS A 387 3.28 23.67 1.46
C CYS A 387 4.46 24.10 2.33
N ASP A 388 4.38 23.92 3.65
CA ASP A 388 5.44 24.29 4.59
C ASP A 388 6.68 23.42 4.39
N ALA A 389 6.50 22.11 4.18
CA ALA A 389 7.58 21.17 3.88
C ALA A 389 8.32 21.55 2.58
N MET A 390 7.60 21.71 1.47
CA MET A 390 8.21 22.16 0.21
C MET A 390 8.86 23.54 0.33
N GLY A 391 8.26 24.47 1.08
CA GLY A 391 8.86 25.80 1.30
C GLY A 391 10.18 25.75 2.08
N ALA A 392 10.27 24.87 3.08
CA ALA A 392 11.51 24.63 3.82
C ALA A 392 12.58 23.99 2.92
N GLU A 393 12.20 23.00 2.14
CA GLU A 393 13.07 22.29 1.20
C GLU A 393 13.61 23.22 0.09
N GLU A 394 12.76 24.08 -0.49
CA GLU A 394 13.14 25.10 -1.49
C GLU A 394 14.20 26.05 -0.90
N GLY A 395 13.96 26.53 0.31
CA GLY A 395 14.91 27.39 1.02
C GLY A 395 16.24 26.72 1.29
N LEU A 396 16.23 25.46 1.72
CA LEU A 396 17.43 24.66 1.98
C LEU A 396 18.24 24.43 0.70
N PHE A 397 17.56 24.01 -0.37
CA PHE A 397 18.16 23.75 -1.68
C PHE A 397 18.86 25.00 -2.23
N HIS A 398 18.15 26.13 -2.28
CA HIS A 398 18.70 27.38 -2.83
C HIS A 398 19.91 27.88 -2.04
N ASN A 399 19.91 27.70 -0.72
CA ASN A 399 21.03 28.07 0.15
C ASN A 399 22.23 27.14 -0.04
N LYS A 400 22.02 25.82 -0.11
CA LYS A 400 23.11 24.83 -0.29
C LYS A 400 23.78 24.94 -1.66
N LEU A 401 23.00 25.16 -2.71
CA LEU A 401 23.48 25.11 -4.09
C LEU A 401 23.73 26.50 -4.69
N ALA A 402 23.54 27.57 -3.91
CA ALA A 402 23.81 28.96 -4.30
C ALA A 402 23.17 29.37 -5.65
N THR A 403 21.97 28.86 -5.92
CA THR A 403 21.21 29.08 -7.16
C THR A 403 20.72 30.53 -7.35
N ASN A 404 20.65 31.30 -6.26
CA ASN A 404 20.08 32.66 -6.24
C ASN A 404 18.64 32.74 -6.78
N ASN A 405 17.85 31.66 -6.66
CA ASN A 405 16.48 31.56 -7.18
C ASN A 405 16.40 31.90 -8.69
N THR A 406 17.47 31.65 -9.45
CA THR A 406 17.56 31.99 -10.87
C THR A 406 17.51 30.72 -11.70
N PRO A 407 16.41 30.45 -12.43
CA PRO A 407 16.33 29.27 -13.28
C PRO A 407 17.46 29.23 -14.30
N VAL A 408 17.80 28.03 -14.75
CA VAL A 408 18.72 27.85 -15.88
C VAL A 408 18.19 28.55 -17.13
N ALA A 409 19.08 28.82 -18.08
CA ALA A 409 18.67 29.40 -19.36
C ALA A 409 17.62 28.49 -20.05
N ASP A 410 16.67 29.12 -20.72
CA ASP A 410 15.60 28.48 -21.48
C ASP A 410 14.57 27.68 -20.65
N ASP A 411 14.60 27.70 -19.32
CA ASP A 411 13.46 27.21 -18.53
C ASP A 411 12.34 28.27 -18.44
N ASN A 412 11.18 27.93 -19.02
CA ASN A 412 9.97 28.77 -19.08
C ASN A 412 8.84 28.28 -18.16
N ASN A 413 9.08 27.30 -17.28
CA ASN A 413 8.10 26.88 -16.28
C ASN A 413 7.73 28.07 -15.38
N ASN A 414 6.45 28.19 -15.03
CA ASN A 414 5.96 29.27 -14.16
C ASN A 414 5.84 28.83 -12.70
N PHE A 415 5.35 27.62 -12.47
CA PHE A 415 5.14 27.02 -11.17
C PHE A 415 5.09 25.49 -11.31
N LEU A 416 5.42 24.77 -10.23
CA LEU A 416 5.20 23.34 -10.12
C LEU A 416 3.74 23.06 -9.79
N GLN A 417 3.10 22.19 -10.58
CA GLN A 417 1.79 21.61 -10.25
C GLN A 417 2.01 20.29 -9.50
N VAL A 418 1.75 20.28 -8.20
CA VAL A 418 1.76 19.07 -7.39
C VAL A 418 0.38 18.44 -7.46
N ASN A 419 0.30 17.15 -7.80
CA ASN A 419 -0.93 16.39 -8.03
C ASN A 419 -0.98 15.24 -7.02
N ILE A 420 -1.88 15.31 -6.04
CA ILE A 420 -1.88 14.41 -4.88
C ILE A 420 -3.15 13.57 -4.88
N PHE A 421 -2.99 12.26 -5.08
CA PHE A 421 -4.07 11.28 -4.96
C PHE A 421 -4.30 10.91 -3.50
N ASP A 422 -5.54 10.55 -3.17
CA ASP A 422 -5.97 10.28 -1.78
C ASP A 422 -5.32 9.00 -1.20
N SER A 423 -4.82 8.10 -2.05
CA SER A 423 -4.18 6.85 -1.64
C SER A 423 -3.27 6.28 -2.72
N SER A 424 -2.44 5.31 -2.35
CA SER A 424 -1.66 4.51 -3.32
C SER A 424 -2.55 3.74 -4.31
N ASP A 425 -3.75 3.34 -3.88
CA ASP A 425 -4.70 2.61 -4.72
C ASP A 425 -5.28 3.55 -5.79
N ASP A 426 -5.64 4.77 -5.40
CA ASP A 426 -6.11 5.80 -6.34
C ASP A 426 -4.98 6.27 -7.27
N TYR A 427 -3.76 6.40 -6.77
CA TYR A 427 -2.58 6.66 -7.60
C TYR A 427 -2.40 5.58 -8.66
N SER A 428 -2.40 4.31 -8.23
CA SER A 428 -2.27 3.16 -9.12
C SER A 428 -3.36 3.12 -10.19
N LYS A 429 -4.59 3.48 -9.81
CA LYS A 429 -5.78 3.47 -10.68
C LYS A 429 -5.80 4.63 -11.68
N TYR A 430 -5.54 5.85 -11.23
CA TYR A 430 -5.83 7.06 -12.01
C TYR A 430 -4.59 7.75 -12.58
N ALA A 431 -3.44 7.71 -11.89
CA ALA A 431 -2.29 8.50 -12.30
C ALA A 431 -1.76 8.08 -13.67
N GLY A 432 -1.72 6.77 -13.95
CA GLY A 432 -1.36 6.26 -15.27
C GLY A 432 -2.32 6.69 -16.38
N ALA A 433 -3.63 6.80 -16.08
CA ALA A 433 -4.63 7.26 -17.04
C ALA A 433 -4.57 8.78 -17.29
N ILE A 434 -4.27 9.56 -16.26
CA ILE A 434 -4.22 11.03 -16.33
C ILE A 434 -2.90 11.53 -16.92
N PHE A 435 -1.77 10.97 -16.46
CA PHE A 435 -0.44 11.49 -16.75
C PHE A 435 0.38 10.60 -17.68
N GLY A 436 -0.11 9.40 -18.04
CA GLY A 436 0.62 8.48 -18.93
C GLY A 436 1.85 7.85 -18.27
N ILE A 437 1.77 7.57 -16.97
CA ILE A 437 2.91 7.13 -16.16
C ILE A 437 2.80 5.67 -15.69
N ASN A 438 3.93 5.04 -15.41
CA ASN A 438 3.96 3.85 -14.57
C ASN A 438 3.72 4.26 -13.10
N THR A 439 2.93 3.49 -12.37
CA THR A 439 2.52 3.78 -10.99
C THR A 439 3.22 2.88 -9.94
N ASN A 440 4.16 2.04 -10.35
CA ASN A 440 5.00 1.24 -9.45
C ASN A 440 6.21 2.04 -8.95
N ASN A 441 5.94 3.19 -8.33
CA ASN A 441 6.91 4.12 -7.74
C ASN A 441 6.25 4.91 -6.59
N GLY A 442 7.05 5.66 -5.84
CA GLY A 442 6.59 6.48 -4.71
C GLY A 442 5.99 7.84 -5.09
N GLY A 443 5.79 8.09 -6.38
CA GLY A 443 5.59 9.41 -6.94
C GLY A 443 6.55 9.63 -8.09
N MET A 444 6.31 10.67 -8.88
CA MET A 444 7.17 10.99 -10.01
C MET A 444 7.11 12.46 -10.39
N TYR A 445 8.27 13.05 -10.61
CA TYR A 445 8.42 14.34 -11.28
C TYR A 445 8.37 14.20 -12.81
N LEU A 446 7.49 14.98 -13.43
CA LEU A 446 7.30 15.13 -14.87
C LEU A 446 7.58 16.57 -15.28
N GLU A 447 8.81 16.82 -15.76
CA GLU A 447 9.23 18.15 -16.18
C GLU A 447 8.54 18.62 -17.46
N GLY A 448 8.38 17.74 -18.45
CA GLY A 448 8.00 18.13 -19.81
C GLY A 448 9.19 18.74 -20.57
N ASP A 449 8.91 19.68 -21.48
CA ASP A 449 9.96 20.44 -22.20
C ASP A 449 9.98 21.88 -21.65
N PRO A 450 10.94 22.21 -20.76
CA PRO A 450 10.99 23.52 -20.11
C PRO A 450 11.27 24.66 -21.11
N SER A 451 11.79 24.36 -22.31
CA SER A 451 12.02 25.35 -23.37
C SER A 451 10.76 25.84 -24.06
N VAL A 452 9.64 25.12 -23.91
CA VAL A 452 8.36 25.44 -24.53
C VAL A 452 7.54 26.38 -23.64
N ALA A 453 7.13 27.51 -24.22
CA ALA A 453 6.24 28.44 -23.53
C ALA A 453 4.89 27.76 -23.19
N GLY A 454 4.53 27.78 -21.91
CA GLY A 454 3.32 27.13 -21.41
C GLY A 454 3.52 25.68 -20.96
N ASN A 455 4.77 25.18 -20.93
CA ASN A 455 5.09 23.92 -20.26
C ASN A 455 4.63 23.95 -18.79
N GLN A 456 4.12 22.80 -18.32
CA GLN A 456 3.67 22.61 -16.95
C GLN A 456 4.44 21.46 -16.33
N ALA A 457 5.44 21.80 -15.52
CA ALA A 457 6.08 20.83 -14.63
C ALA A 457 5.05 20.26 -13.65
N ASN A 458 4.98 18.93 -13.54
CA ASN A 458 4.07 18.22 -12.64
C ASN A 458 4.86 17.36 -11.67
N PHE A 459 4.51 17.40 -10.39
CA PHE A 459 4.87 16.34 -9.44
C PHE A 459 3.60 15.53 -9.16
N ILE A 460 3.66 14.21 -9.29
CA ILE A 460 2.53 13.32 -9.09
C ILE A 460 2.82 12.42 -7.91
N ALA A 461 1.94 12.42 -6.90
CA ALA A 461 2.16 11.76 -5.61
C ALA A 461 0.85 11.25 -5.00
N TYR A 462 0.93 10.61 -3.85
CA TYR A 462 -0.23 10.18 -3.08
C TYR A 462 -0.03 10.33 -1.57
N GLU A 463 -1.15 10.40 -0.85
CA GLU A 463 -1.12 10.37 0.62
C GLU A 463 -0.67 8.99 1.12
N ALA A 464 0.38 8.97 1.94
CA ALA A 464 0.87 7.72 2.54
C ALA A 464 0.04 7.40 3.78
N SER A 465 -0.64 6.25 3.73
CA SER A 465 -1.46 5.72 4.83
C SER A 465 -0.68 5.38 6.11
N TYR A 466 0.64 5.48 6.05
CA TYR A 466 1.60 5.14 7.10
C TYR A 466 2.58 6.25 7.45
N ALA A 467 2.47 7.40 6.80
CA ALA A 467 3.35 8.52 7.10
C ALA A 467 2.94 9.22 8.40
N ASN A 468 3.92 9.83 9.06
CA ASN A 468 3.71 10.58 10.30
C ASN A 468 2.85 11.84 10.05
N ALA A 469 2.33 12.44 11.12
CA ALA A 469 1.47 13.62 11.06
C ALA A 469 2.13 14.90 10.49
N GLU A 470 3.41 14.85 10.11
CA GLU A 470 4.15 15.96 9.51
C GLU A 470 4.46 15.72 8.02
N HIS A 471 4.35 14.48 7.50
CA HIS A 471 4.75 14.08 6.14
C HIS A 471 3.64 13.30 5.42
N TYR A 472 2.42 13.85 5.34
CA TYR A 472 1.24 13.14 4.79
C TYR A 472 1.40 12.61 3.36
N VAL A 473 2.29 13.20 2.56
CA VAL A 473 2.51 12.85 1.15
C VAL A 473 3.79 12.04 1.05
N TRP A 474 3.69 10.85 0.46
CA TRP A 474 4.84 9.96 0.32
C TRP A 474 5.94 10.60 -0.57
N ASN A 475 7.19 10.54 -0.10
CA ASN A 475 8.38 11.03 -0.81
C ASN A 475 8.32 12.51 -1.30
N LEU A 476 7.54 13.37 -0.63
CA LEU A 476 7.32 14.76 -1.05
C LEU A 476 8.62 15.56 -1.18
N GLU A 477 9.46 15.53 -0.16
CA GLU A 477 10.70 16.30 -0.10
C GLU A 477 11.68 15.86 -1.18
N HIS A 478 11.89 14.55 -1.33
CA HIS A 478 12.76 13.95 -2.36
C HIS A 478 12.35 14.36 -3.77
N GLU A 479 11.10 14.14 -4.13
CA GLU A 479 10.61 14.42 -5.49
C GLU A 479 10.52 15.92 -5.78
N TYR A 480 10.33 16.75 -4.76
CA TYR A 480 10.37 18.19 -4.93
C TYR A 480 11.78 18.69 -5.25
N VAL A 481 12.83 18.05 -4.73
CA VAL A 481 14.22 18.37 -5.10
C VAL A 481 14.50 18.06 -6.57
N HIS A 482 13.89 17.03 -7.18
CA HIS A 482 14.02 16.78 -8.61
C HIS A 482 13.53 17.95 -9.46
N TYR A 483 12.42 18.59 -9.07
CA TYR A 483 11.96 19.83 -9.71
C TYR A 483 12.96 20.97 -9.54
N LEU A 484 13.52 21.13 -8.34
CA LEU A 484 14.49 22.21 -8.07
C LEU A 484 15.80 22.00 -8.85
N ASP A 485 16.32 20.77 -8.90
CA ASP A 485 17.54 20.43 -9.64
C ASP A 485 17.34 20.65 -11.16
N GLY A 486 16.24 20.15 -11.72
CA GLY A 486 15.87 20.38 -13.12
C GLY A 486 15.75 21.87 -13.47
N ARG A 487 15.10 22.65 -12.60
CA ARG A 487 14.86 24.08 -12.85
C ARG A 487 16.07 24.98 -12.67
N PHE A 488 16.93 24.69 -11.69
CA PHE A 488 17.96 25.62 -11.23
C PHE A 488 19.39 25.14 -11.46
N ASP A 489 19.62 23.84 -11.67
CA ASP A 489 20.96 23.24 -11.71
C ASP A 489 21.26 22.43 -12.98
N LEU A 490 20.25 21.93 -13.68
CA LEU A 490 20.39 21.15 -14.92
C LEU A 490 19.82 21.91 -16.11
N TYR A 491 20.62 22.15 -17.15
CA TYR A 491 20.14 22.82 -18.37
C TYR A 491 19.37 21.88 -19.29
N GLY A 492 18.18 22.30 -19.73
CA GLY A 492 17.34 21.56 -20.67
C GLY A 492 16.33 20.66 -19.97
N ASP A 493 15.69 19.76 -20.73
CA ASP A 493 14.82 18.74 -20.14
C ASP A 493 15.65 17.59 -19.53
N PHE A 494 14.96 16.64 -18.89
CA PHE A 494 15.55 15.41 -18.36
C PHE A 494 16.46 14.65 -19.35
N ASN A 495 16.22 14.73 -20.66
CA ASN A 495 17.02 14.04 -21.69
C ASN A 495 18.17 14.88 -22.25
N ALA A 496 18.31 16.14 -21.81
CA ALA A 496 19.36 17.04 -22.26
C ALA A 496 20.79 16.58 -21.86
N PRO A 497 21.03 15.93 -20.70
CA PRO A 497 22.34 15.39 -20.35
C PRO A 497 22.86 14.39 -21.40
N THR A 498 24.05 14.64 -21.94
CA THR A 498 24.72 13.70 -22.86
C THR A 498 25.69 12.76 -22.16
N GLU A 499 25.74 12.81 -20.82
CA GLU A 499 26.67 12.12 -19.95
C GLU A 499 25.92 11.65 -18.69
N ASP A 500 26.39 10.58 -18.04
CA ASP A 500 25.73 10.00 -16.87
C ASP A 500 25.60 11.00 -15.71
N ILE A 501 24.38 11.23 -15.25
CA ILE A 501 24.04 12.24 -14.22
C ILE A 501 23.22 11.65 -13.05
N VAL A 502 22.80 10.39 -13.12
CA VAL A 502 21.87 9.78 -12.15
C VAL A 502 22.39 9.86 -10.71
N TRP A 503 23.70 9.67 -10.51
CA TRP A 503 24.32 9.78 -9.19
C TRP A 503 24.11 11.15 -8.53
N TRP A 504 24.09 12.21 -9.34
CA TRP A 504 23.86 13.57 -8.90
C TRP A 504 22.37 13.78 -8.66
N SER A 505 21.54 13.54 -9.67
CA SER A 505 20.09 13.82 -9.59
C SER A 505 19.42 13.06 -8.44
N GLU A 506 19.64 11.74 -8.30
CA GLU A 506 19.08 10.98 -7.17
C GLU A 506 19.84 11.25 -5.87
N GLY A 507 21.16 11.41 -5.94
CA GLY A 507 21.98 11.66 -4.75
C GLY A 507 21.71 13.02 -4.09
N VAL A 508 21.44 14.06 -4.88
CA VAL A 508 21.11 15.40 -4.39
C VAL A 508 19.69 15.43 -3.85
N ALA A 509 18.74 14.75 -4.50
CA ALA A 509 17.40 14.56 -3.97
C ALA A 509 17.43 13.88 -2.59
N GLU A 510 18.14 12.75 -2.48
CA GLU A 510 18.31 12.05 -1.22
C GLU A 510 19.05 12.91 -0.17
N TYR A 511 20.09 13.66 -0.57
CA TYR A 511 20.90 14.43 0.37
C TYR A 511 20.20 15.70 0.87
N VAL A 512 19.45 16.40 0.04
CA VAL A 512 18.71 17.59 0.50
C VAL A 512 17.55 17.14 1.39
N ALA A 513 16.80 16.11 0.99
CA ALA A 513 15.67 15.59 1.76
C ALA A 513 16.07 14.96 3.10
N ASN A 514 17.18 14.20 3.14
CA ASN A 514 17.59 13.49 4.37
C ASN A 514 18.73 14.18 5.13
N LEU A 515 19.44 15.13 4.53
CA LEU A 515 20.67 15.71 5.08
C LEU A 515 21.67 14.65 5.54
N ASN A 516 21.87 14.49 6.85
CA ASN A 516 22.78 13.50 7.40
C ASN A 516 22.06 12.21 7.87
N ASN A 517 20.74 12.16 7.71
CA ASN A 517 19.80 11.18 8.28
C ASN A 517 19.43 10.06 7.32
N ASN A 518 20.45 9.39 6.79
CA ASN A 518 20.24 8.21 5.94
C ASN A 518 21.00 7.00 6.50
N ASP A 519 20.45 6.39 7.55
CA ASP A 519 21.06 5.21 8.20
C ASP A 519 21.08 3.99 7.28
N ALA A 520 20.14 3.89 6.33
CA ALA A 520 20.14 2.85 5.32
C ALA A 520 21.39 2.95 4.42
N ALA A 521 21.81 4.16 4.04
CA ALA A 521 23.07 4.36 3.32
C ALA A 521 24.30 4.07 4.19
N LYS A 522 24.28 4.35 5.50
CA LYS A 522 25.37 3.94 6.39
C LYS A 522 25.47 2.41 6.53
N ALA A 523 24.34 1.71 6.47
CA ALA A 523 24.31 0.25 6.59
C ALA A 523 25.00 -0.44 5.40
N THR A 524 24.86 0.07 4.17
CA THR A 524 25.51 -0.50 2.97
C THR A 524 27.03 -0.37 3.00
N ILE A 525 27.57 0.62 3.72
CA ILE A 525 29.02 0.71 3.96
C ILE A 525 29.52 -0.50 4.77
N SER A 526 28.69 -1.01 5.69
CA SER A 526 29.04 -2.04 6.67
C SER A 526 28.80 -3.46 6.19
N ASP A 527 27.86 -3.70 5.27
CA ASP A 527 27.54 -5.04 4.76
C ASP A 527 28.51 -5.54 3.66
N GLY A 528 29.40 -4.66 3.18
CA GLY A 528 30.43 -4.96 2.19
C GLY A 528 30.05 -4.63 0.74
N SER A 529 28.85 -4.11 0.47
CA SER A 529 28.36 -3.68 -0.85
C SER A 529 28.94 -2.32 -1.31
N ARG A 530 30.28 -2.20 -1.31
CA ARG A 530 30.97 -0.94 -1.58
C ARG A 530 31.17 -0.66 -3.07
N TYR A 531 31.01 0.62 -3.45
CA TYR A 531 31.27 1.14 -4.80
C TYR A 531 32.37 2.20 -4.77
N THR A 532 33.18 2.27 -5.84
CA THR A 532 34.16 3.35 -6.04
C THR A 532 33.46 4.62 -6.54
N LEU A 533 34.08 5.79 -6.38
CA LEU A 533 33.54 7.04 -6.95
C LEU A 533 33.33 6.95 -8.46
N ALA A 534 34.24 6.28 -9.18
CA ALA A 534 34.09 6.06 -10.62
C ALA A 534 32.82 5.25 -10.95
N GLN A 535 32.55 4.19 -10.18
CA GLN A 535 31.31 3.44 -10.33
C GLN A 535 30.12 4.32 -9.96
N ILE A 536 30.16 5.06 -8.87
CA ILE A 536 29.02 5.91 -8.47
C ILE A 536 28.74 6.96 -9.56
N PHE A 537 29.76 7.65 -10.09
CA PHE A 537 29.57 8.68 -11.11
C PHE A 537 29.13 8.16 -12.48
N ASP A 538 29.42 6.89 -12.81
CA ASP A 538 28.95 6.21 -14.03
C ASP A 538 27.61 5.47 -13.80
N THR A 539 26.81 5.90 -12.82
CA THR A 539 25.51 5.26 -12.53
C THR A 539 24.47 5.63 -13.58
N THR A 540 23.72 4.61 -14.02
CA THR A 540 22.57 4.73 -14.90
C THR A 540 21.42 3.91 -14.32
N TYR A 541 20.21 4.04 -14.87
CA TYR A 541 19.08 3.19 -14.52
C TYR A 541 19.17 1.77 -15.13
N ASP A 542 20.14 1.51 -16.01
CA ASP A 542 20.30 0.20 -16.64
C ASP A 542 20.75 -0.85 -15.62
N GLY A 543 20.02 -1.98 -15.58
CA GLY A 543 20.30 -3.07 -14.65
C GLY A 543 19.85 -2.81 -13.20
N PHE A 544 19.12 -1.71 -12.95
CA PHE A 544 18.51 -1.26 -11.68
C PHE A 544 19.19 -1.78 -10.41
N ASP A 545 20.15 -1.00 -9.91
CA ASP A 545 20.86 -1.23 -8.65
C ASP A 545 20.44 -0.15 -7.64
N GLN A 546 19.43 -0.46 -6.83
CA GLN A 546 18.84 0.51 -5.88
C GLN A 546 19.88 1.06 -4.89
N ASP A 547 20.83 0.24 -4.44
CA ASP A 547 21.87 0.68 -3.51
C ASP A 547 22.79 1.69 -4.18
N ARG A 548 23.26 1.39 -5.39
CA ARG A 548 24.15 2.27 -6.13
C ARG A 548 23.48 3.60 -6.50
N ILE A 549 22.22 3.55 -6.94
CA ILE A 549 21.46 4.72 -7.39
C ILE A 549 21.20 5.68 -6.23
N TYR A 550 20.53 5.21 -5.18
CA TYR A 550 20.02 6.10 -4.14
C TYR A 550 21.02 6.26 -2.98
N ARG A 551 21.44 5.15 -2.39
CA ARG A 551 22.24 5.17 -1.15
C ARG A 551 23.68 5.63 -1.40
N TRP A 552 24.32 5.08 -2.42
CA TRP A 552 25.70 5.48 -2.75
C TRP A 552 25.76 6.79 -3.54
N GLY A 553 24.72 7.15 -4.30
CA GLY A 553 24.53 8.50 -4.83
C GLY A 553 24.51 9.56 -3.72
N TYR A 554 23.66 9.34 -2.70
CA TYR A 554 23.60 10.16 -1.48
C TYR A 554 24.97 10.30 -0.80
N LEU A 555 25.68 9.20 -0.59
CA LEU A 555 26.99 9.22 0.08
C LEU A 555 28.02 10.04 -0.71
N ALA A 556 28.05 9.90 -2.04
CA ALA A 556 28.96 10.67 -2.89
C ALA A 556 28.61 12.17 -2.88
N VAL A 557 27.33 12.53 -2.99
CA VAL A 557 26.89 13.92 -2.90
C VAL A 557 27.25 14.53 -1.55
N ARG A 558 26.90 13.85 -0.45
CA ARG A 558 27.25 14.28 0.91
C ARG A 558 28.75 14.45 1.09
N PHE A 559 29.56 13.49 0.64
CA PHE A 559 31.02 13.60 0.67
C PHE A 559 31.53 14.85 -0.04
N MET A 560 31.00 15.13 -1.24
CA MET A 560 31.38 16.33 -1.99
C MET A 560 30.98 17.61 -1.26
N PHE A 561 29.80 17.67 -0.63
CA PHE A 561 29.40 18.81 0.20
C PHE A 561 30.29 19.00 1.43
N GLU A 562 30.64 17.91 2.13
CA GLU A 562 31.42 18.00 3.37
C GLU A 562 32.91 18.29 3.13
N ARG A 563 33.49 17.75 2.05
CA ARG A 563 34.94 17.80 1.79
C ARG A 563 35.35 18.74 0.66
N HIS A 564 34.47 18.94 -0.33
CA HIS A 564 34.82 19.57 -1.61
C HIS A 564 33.73 20.53 -2.12
N ASN A 565 33.04 21.25 -1.23
CA ASN A 565 31.89 22.08 -1.59
C ASN A 565 32.20 23.12 -2.70
N ASN A 566 33.40 23.70 -2.69
CA ASN A 566 33.84 24.66 -3.70
C ASN A 566 34.02 24.03 -5.10
N GLU A 567 34.24 22.72 -5.18
CA GLU A 567 34.34 21.98 -6.43
C GLU A 567 32.93 21.72 -7.02
N LEU A 568 31.91 21.52 -6.17
CA LEU A 568 30.51 21.41 -6.59
C LEU A 568 30.06 22.66 -7.34
N ASP A 569 30.38 23.86 -6.85
CA ASP A 569 30.08 25.11 -7.56
C ASP A 569 30.65 25.13 -9.00
N ALA A 570 31.84 24.58 -9.19
CA ALA A 570 32.48 24.51 -10.51
C ALA A 570 31.80 23.48 -11.44
N MET A 571 31.34 22.36 -10.89
CA MET A 571 30.55 21.38 -11.62
C MET A 571 29.18 21.97 -12.03
N LEU A 572 28.49 22.62 -11.10
CA LEU A 572 27.18 23.25 -11.33
C LEU A 572 27.24 24.34 -12.41
N ALA A 573 28.35 25.08 -12.49
CA ALA A 573 28.55 26.03 -13.58
C ALA A 573 28.51 25.39 -14.99
N HIS A 574 28.89 24.11 -15.10
CA HIS A 574 28.81 23.34 -16.34
C HIS A 574 27.40 22.78 -16.59
N THR A 575 26.75 22.18 -15.58
CA THR A 575 25.42 21.59 -15.74
C THR A 575 24.35 22.66 -16.01
N ARG A 576 24.41 23.81 -15.32
CA ARG A 576 23.51 24.97 -15.54
C ARG A 576 23.59 25.59 -16.94
N THR A 577 24.63 25.26 -17.71
CA THR A 577 24.85 25.76 -19.07
C THR A 577 24.85 24.66 -20.14
N GLY A 578 24.54 23.42 -19.75
CA GLY A 578 24.50 22.27 -20.66
C GLY A 578 25.86 21.82 -21.17
N ASN A 579 26.95 22.17 -20.49
CA ASN A 579 28.31 21.77 -20.86
C ASN A 579 28.66 20.38 -20.27
N TRP A 580 27.95 19.35 -20.73
CA TRP A 580 28.04 17.99 -20.20
C TRP A 580 29.43 17.37 -20.32
N SER A 581 30.17 17.67 -21.39
CA SER A 581 31.55 17.19 -21.57
C SER A 581 32.51 17.74 -20.52
N ALA A 582 32.35 19.01 -20.13
CA ALA A 582 33.14 19.60 -19.05
C ALA A 582 32.73 19.05 -17.67
N TYR A 583 31.43 18.84 -17.45
CA TYR A 583 30.91 18.11 -16.29
C TYR A 583 31.54 16.71 -16.18
N LYS A 584 31.53 15.90 -17.25
CA LYS A 584 32.13 14.56 -17.24
C LYS A 584 33.63 14.59 -16.97
N SER A 585 34.33 15.56 -17.55
CA SER A 585 35.75 15.76 -17.26
C SER A 585 36.00 16.01 -15.77
N LYS A 586 35.07 16.71 -15.10
CA LYS A 586 35.14 17.02 -13.67
C LYS A 586 34.90 15.79 -12.79
N THR A 587 33.88 15.00 -13.08
CA THR A 587 33.60 13.77 -12.32
C THR A 587 34.72 12.73 -12.49
N VAL A 588 35.30 12.61 -13.68
CA VAL A 588 36.50 11.78 -13.91
C VAL A 588 37.71 12.29 -13.12
N GLU A 589 37.90 13.61 -13.03
CA GLU A 589 38.96 14.20 -12.19
C GLU A 589 38.76 13.82 -10.72
N TRP A 590 37.55 13.99 -10.19
CA TRP A 590 37.22 13.66 -8.80
C TRP A 590 37.40 12.18 -8.48
N ALA A 591 36.93 11.28 -9.35
CA ALA A 591 37.10 9.84 -9.15
C ALA A 591 38.59 9.44 -9.06
N ASN A 592 39.48 10.11 -9.80
CA ASN A 592 40.92 9.83 -9.71
C ASN A 592 41.58 10.47 -8.49
N ASN A 593 41.15 11.66 -8.09
CA ASN A 593 41.81 12.45 -7.05
C ASN A 593 41.32 12.11 -5.65
N TYR A 594 40.04 11.75 -5.49
CA TYR A 594 39.37 11.69 -4.19
C TYR A 594 38.95 10.27 -3.77
N GLU A 595 39.19 9.24 -4.58
CA GLU A 595 38.80 7.86 -4.24
C GLU A 595 39.28 7.40 -2.85
N ASN A 596 40.58 7.57 -2.56
CA ASN A 596 41.13 7.16 -1.26
C ASN A 596 40.56 7.99 -0.10
N GLU A 597 40.23 9.26 -0.36
CA GLU A 597 39.62 10.13 0.65
C GLU A 597 38.17 9.72 0.90
N PHE A 598 37.41 9.42 -0.14
CA PHE A 598 36.03 8.94 -0.04
C PHE A 598 35.94 7.64 0.75
N VAL A 599 36.81 6.66 0.46
CA VAL A 599 36.87 5.41 1.22
C VAL A 599 37.15 5.68 2.71
N GLN A 600 38.12 6.54 3.01
CA GLN A 600 38.44 6.90 4.40
C GLN A 600 37.29 7.64 5.07
N TRP A 601 36.62 8.56 4.36
CA TRP A 601 35.47 9.28 4.87
C TRP A 601 34.29 8.34 5.19
N CYS A 602 34.01 7.36 4.33
CA CYS A 602 33.02 6.32 4.61
C CYS A 602 33.36 5.50 5.86
N ASP A 603 34.64 5.14 6.03
CA ASP A 603 35.11 4.42 7.22
C ASP A 603 35.00 5.27 8.49
N ASP A 604 35.30 6.56 8.42
CA ASP A 604 35.15 7.52 9.51
C ASP A 604 33.66 7.69 9.89
N LEU A 605 32.78 7.75 8.89
CA LEU A 605 31.33 7.89 9.06
C LEU A 605 30.73 6.71 9.84
N VAL A 606 31.12 5.47 9.55
CA VAL A 606 30.66 4.29 10.31
C VAL A 606 31.37 4.11 11.65
N ALA A 607 32.57 4.68 11.81
CA ALA A 607 33.32 4.66 13.07
C ALA A 607 32.83 5.72 14.09
N GLY A 608 31.95 6.65 13.68
CA GLY A 608 31.40 7.69 14.55
C GLY A 608 32.43 8.73 15.01
N THR A 609 33.39 9.08 14.15
CA THR A 609 34.47 10.04 14.48
C THR A 609 34.13 11.50 14.17
N SER A 610 32.93 11.78 13.64
CA SER A 610 32.35 13.12 13.55
C SER A 610 32.03 13.68 14.94
N THR A 611 32.26 14.97 15.16
CA THR A 611 31.85 15.64 16.39
C THR A 611 30.35 15.90 16.35
N ASN A 612 29.57 15.11 17.09
CA ASN A 612 28.12 15.32 17.26
C ASN A 612 27.82 16.72 17.82
N THR A 613 27.08 17.52 17.07
CA THR A 613 26.61 18.85 17.43
C THR A 613 25.24 18.70 18.11
N PRO A 614 25.03 19.25 19.31
CA PRO A 614 23.73 19.12 19.96
C PRO A 614 22.59 19.71 19.11
N PRO A 615 21.38 19.10 19.12
CA PRO A 615 20.24 19.59 18.37
C PRO A 615 19.84 21.00 18.82
N ILE A 616 19.13 21.72 17.96
CA ILE A 616 18.41 22.94 18.32
C ILE A 616 16.99 22.54 18.75
N ALA A 617 16.67 22.77 20.02
CA ALA A 617 15.34 22.57 20.58
C ALA A 617 14.53 23.87 20.53
N GLN A 618 13.35 23.82 19.91
CA GLN A 618 12.38 24.93 19.87
C GLN A 618 11.18 24.58 20.74
N ILE A 619 10.83 25.42 21.73
CA ILE A 619 9.78 25.10 22.72
C ILE A 619 8.48 25.91 22.56
N ASN A 620 8.39 26.79 21.56
CA ASN A 620 7.17 27.48 21.08
C ASN A 620 6.17 28.04 22.13
N GLY A 621 6.62 28.32 23.35
CA GLY A 621 5.83 29.02 24.38
C GLY A 621 6.09 30.53 24.38
N PRO A 622 5.55 31.27 25.37
CA PRO A 622 4.82 30.80 26.55
C PRO A 622 3.42 30.26 26.24
N TYR A 623 2.91 29.39 27.12
CA TYR A 623 1.61 28.73 27.01
C TYR A 623 0.60 29.28 28.04
N SER A 624 -0.69 29.17 27.75
CA SER A 624 -1.76 29.55 28.67
C SER A 624 -2.98 28.64 28.52
N GLY A 625 -3.68 28.35 29.62
CA GLY A 625 -4.93 27.57 29.59
C GLY A 625 -5.67 27.59 30.92
N MET A 626 -6.72 26.77 31.01
CA MET A 626 -7.53 26.59 32.22
C MET A 626 -7.18 25.24 32.87
N GLN A 627 -7.35 25.14 34.18
CA GLN A 627 -7.23 23.89 34.93
C GLN A 627 -8.13 22.81 34.30
N ASN A 628 -7.67 21.56 34.28
CA ASN A 628 -8.30 20.40 33.66
C ASN A 628 -8.47 20.45 32.12
N ASN A 629 -8.22 21.60 31.48
CA ASN A 629 -8.24 21.71 30.03
C ASN A 629 -6.89 21.31 29.42
N SER A 630 -6.97 20.65 28.27
CA SER A 630 -5.81 20.22 27.50
C SER A 630 -5.15 21.42 26.82
N ILE A 631 -3.82 21.54 26.96
CA ILE A 631 -2.99 22.54 26.29
C ILE A 631 -2.04 21.81 25.34
N SER A 632 -1.97 22.24 24.08
CA SER A 632 -1.04 21.71 23.08
C SER A 632 0.32 22.39 23.18
N PHE A 633 1.36 21.59 23.37
CA PHE A 633 2.76 22.01 23.36
C PHE A 633 3.38 21.61 22.03
N THR A 634 4.28 22.43 21.49
CA THR A 634 4.91 22.12 20.21
C THR A 634 6.43 22.29 20.22
N SER A 635 7.11 21.34 19.60
CA SER A 635 8.53 21.37 19.33
C SER A 635 8.86 21.81 17.90
N ASN A 636 7.88 22.33 17.14
CA ASN A 636 8.04 22.67 15.73
C ASN A 636 9.24 23.59 15.49
N GLY A 637 10.04 23.27 14.47
CA GLY A 637 11.32 23.92 14.17
C GLY A 637 12.53 23.38 14.94
N SER A 638 12.35 22.41 15.84
CA SER A 638 13.48 21.67 16.40
C SER A 638 14.17 20.88 15.29
N ASN A 639 15.48 20.98 15.20
CA ASN A 639 16.25 20.29 14.18
C ASN A 639 17.61 19.91 14.72
N ASP A 640 18.20 18.89 14.12
CA ASP A 640 19.60 18.57 14.31
C ASP A 640 20.35 18.81 13.01
N SER A 641 21.48 19.52 13.09
CA SER A 641 22.21 19.99 11.92
C SER A 641 23.13 18.93 11.33
N ASP A 642 23.53 17.95 12.12
CA ASP A 642 24.39 16.85 11.72
C ASP A 642 23.79 15.46 11.92
N GLY A 643 22.57 15.37 12.42
CA GLY A 643 21.83 14.13 12.65
C GLY A 643 20.31 14.34 12.71
N SER A 644 19.63 13.44 13.43
CA SER A 644 18.17 13.41 13.59
C SER A 644 17.81 13.42 15.05
N ILE A 645 16.61 13.91 15.36
CA ILE A 645 16.10 13.87 16.73
C ILE A 645 15.68 12.44 17.05
N ALA A 646 16.37 11.81 18.00
CA ALA A 646 16.04 10.47 18.48
C ALA A 646 14.93 10.47 19.53
N SER A 647 14.83 11.52 20.35
CA SER A 647 13.77 11.61 21.35
C SER A 647 13.47 13.03 21.81
N TYR A 648 12.24 13.22 22.24
CA TYR A 648 11.77 14.39 22.96
C TYR A 648 11.52 14.00 24.41
N GLN A 649 11.73 14.93 25.33
CA GLN A 649 11.37 14.77 26.72
C GLN A 649 10.85 16.09 27.27
N TRP A 650 9.55 16.13 27.47
CA TRP A 650 8.84 17.22 28.11
C TRP A 650 8.72 16.96 29.61
N ASN A 651 8.96 18.00 30.41
CA ASN A 651 8.58 18.07 31.81
C ASN A 651 7.67 19.29 31.99
N PHE A 652 6.44 19.04 32.43
CA PHE A 652 5.43 20.08 32.53
C PHE A 652 5.50 20.89 33.83
N GLY A 653 6.46 20.59 34.71
CA GLY A 653 6.67 21.35 35.94
C GLY A 653 5.71 21.02 37.10
N ASP A 654 4.73 20.14 36.87
CA ASP A 654 3.81 19.61 37.90
C ASP A 654 4.16 18.17 38.33
N GLY A 655 5.28 17.63 37.83
CA GLY A 655 5.74 16.27 38.09
C GLY A 655 5.37 15.26 37.00
N SER A 656 4.57 15.66 36.01
CA SER A 656 4.29 14.86 34.82
C SER A 656 5.30 15.13 33.68
N SER A 657 5.38 14.19 32.74
CA SER A 657 6.30 14.24 31.60
C SER A 657 5.72 13.55 30.39
N SER A 658 6.23 13.89 29.21
CA SER A 658 5.91 13.21 27.95
C SER A 658 7.17 13.00 27.12
N ASN A 659 7.20 11.96 26.29
CA ASN A 659 8.27 11.74 25.31
C ASN A 659 7.82 12.03 23.86
N LEU A 660 6.61 12.57 23.68
CA LEU A 660 6.09 12.97 22.37
C LEU A 660 6.73 14.29 21.90
N ALA A 661 6.84 14.50 20.59
CA ALA A 661 7.34 15.75 20.01
C ALA A 661 6.43 16.94 20.36
N ASN A 662 5.13 16.81 20.06
CA ASN A 662 4.10 17.81 20.27
C ASN A 662 3.01 17.29 21.24
N PRO A 663 3.28 17.16 22.56
CA PRO A 663 2.32 16.58 23.49
C PRO A 663 1.19 17.56 23.83
N THR A 664 0.08 17.01 24.31
CA THR A 664 -0.90 17.78 25.08
C THR A 664 -0.76 17.47 26.57
N HIS A 665 -1.00 18.46 27.43
CA HIS A 665 -1.04 18.26 28.88
C HIS A 665 -2.11 19.13 29.53
N SER A 666 -2.74 18.61 30.59
CA SER A 666 -3.73 19.32 31.41
C SER A 666 -3.24 19.44 32.84
N TYR A 667 -3.36 20.62 33.43
CA TYR A 667 -2.96 20.86 34.82
C TYR A 667 -4.14 20.71 35.76
N THR A 668 -3.97 19.92 36.81
CA THR A 668 -5.02 19.68 37.83
C THR A 668 -5.11 20.79 38.88
N SER A 669 -4.26 21.82 38.79
CA SER A 669 -4.30 22.99 39.65
C SER A 669 -3.97 24.25 38.85
N ALA A 670 -4.57 25.38 39.23
CA ALA A 670 -4.19 26.68 38.71
C ALA A 670 -2.81 27.09 39.22
N GLY A 671 -2.05 27.81 38.40
CA GLY A 671 -0.70 28.25 38.74
C GLY A 671 0.17 28.53 37.53
N GLU A 672 1.40 28.97 37.78
CA GLU A 672 2.44 29.08 36.76
C GLU A 672 3.36 27.85 36.86
N TYR A 673 3.59 27.19 35.73
CA TYR A 673 4.42 25.99 35.63
C TYR A 673 5.61 26.24 34.70
N THR A 674 6.81 25.86 35.14
CA THR A 674 8.02 25.92 34.30
C THR A 674 8.09 24.64 33.46
N ILE A 675 7.99 24.82 32.15
CA ILE A 675 8.02 23.73 31.17
C ILE A 675 9.43 23.57 30.67
N THR A 676 9.89 22.33 30.59
CA THR A 676 11.20 21.98 30.06
C THR A 676 11.02 21.03 28.89
N LEU A 677 11.65 21.33 27.76
CA LEU A 677 11.80 20.40 26.64
C LEU A 677 13.27 20.06 26.50
N THR A 678 13.59 18.78 26.54
CA THR A 678 14.88 18.23 26.14
C THR A 678 14.72 17.48 24.82
N VAL A 679 15.53 17.84 23.84
CA VAL A 679 15.63 17.15 22.55
C VAL A 679 16.96 16.42 22.54
N VAL A 680 16.94 15.14 22.22
CA VAL A 680 18.14 14.28 22.12
C VAL A 680 18.28 13.81 20.69
N ASP A 681 19.48 13.90 20.13
CA ASP A 681 19.79 13.40 18.79
C ASP A 681 20.13 11.89 18.77
N ASN A 682 20.25 11.35 17.57
CA ASN A 682 20.60 9.95 17.28
C ASN A 682 22.02 9.55 17.67
N GLU A 683 22.90 10.50 17.96
CA GLU A 683 24.25 10.28 18.47
C GLU A 683 24.37 10.60 19.98
N GLY A 684 23.25 10.86 20.64
CA GLY A 684 23.10 11.01 22.09
C GLY A 684 23.45 12.39 22.66
N ALA A 685 23.74 13.41 21.84
CA ALA A 685 23.81 14.78 22.34
C ALA A 685 22.40 15.36 22.49
N SER A 686 22.29 16.44 23.25
CA SER A 686 20.99 16.99 23.62
C SER A 686 21.04 18.47 23.91
N GLN A 687 19.91 19.13 23.69
CA GLN A 687 19.68 20.50 24.11
C GLN A 687 18.38 20.57 24.93
N THR A 688 18.42 21.37 25.97
CA THR A 688 17.28 21.61 26.86
C THR A 688 16.91 23.09 26.83
N VAL A 689 15.63 23.37 26.63
CA VAL A 689 15.02 24.71 26.62
C VAL A 689 13.86 24.76 27.61
N THR A 690 13.53 25.96 28.10
CA THR A 690 12.46 26.14 29.09
C THR A 690 11.54 27.30 28.71
N THR A 691 10.27 27.21 29.10
CA THR A 691 9.26 28.27 28.99
C THR A 691 8.26 28.17 30.15
N VAL A 692 7.22 29.00 30.15
CA VAL A 692 6.18 29.01 31.20
C VAL A 692 4.81 28.67 30.64
N ALA A 693 4.01 27.94 31.41
CA ALA A 693 2.57 27.77 31.19
C ALA A 693 1.80 28.45 32.33
N THR A 694 0.85 29.33 32.00
CA THR A 694 -0.04 29.99 32.98
C THR A 694 -1.41 29.33 32.97
N ILE A 695 -1.82 28.78 34.12
CA ILE A 695 -3.07 28.02 34.27
C ILE A 695 -4.01 28.76 35.21
N GLU A 696 -5.20 29.07 34.70
CA GLU A 696 -6.28 29.68 35.48
C GLU A 696 -7.19 28.60 36.12
N ALA A 697 -7.82 28.89 37.26
CA ALA A 697 -8.63 27.91 37.99
C ALA A 697 -9.94 27.57 37.27
N ASP A 698 -10.29 26.28 37.29
CA ASP A 698 -11.56 25.77 36.79
C ASP A 698 -12.61 25.94 37.88
N SER A 699 -13.59 26.79 37.62
CA SER A 699 -14.74 26.99 38.48
C SER A 699 -15.95 26.26 37.91
N SER A 700 -15.97 24.93 38.01
CA SER A 700 -17.19 24.16 37.73
C SER A 700 -17.30 22.84 38.52
N VAL A 701 -18.17 22.83 39.53
CA VAL A 701 -18.94 21.66 39.98
C VAL A 701 -20.39 22.14 39.99
N ASP A 702 -21.16 22.01 38.89
CA ASP A 702 -22.62 22.22 38.97
C ASP A 702 -23.51 21.82 37.77
N ASP A 703 -23.20 20.80 36.95
CA ASP A 703 -24.11 20.52 35.81
C ASP A 703 -25.13 19.38 36.07
N GLY A 704 -25.01 18.64 37.19
CA GLY A 704 -26.05 17.68 37.59
C GLY A 704 -26.36 16.60 36.53
N VAL A 705 -25.36 16.05 35.84
CA VAL A 705 -25.52 14.96 34.86
C VAL A 705 -24.72 13.73 35.29
N LEU A 706 -25.35 12.55 35.29
CA LEU A 706 -24.74 11.26 35.58
C LEU A 706 -24.31 10.57 34.28
N LEU A 707 -23.29 9.70 34.35
CA LEU A 707 -22.80 8.91 33.22
C LEU A 707 -22.95 7.40 33.51
N ASN A 708 -23.12 6.60 32.45
CA ASN A 708 -23.46 5.18 32.57
C ASN A 708 -22.33 4.42 33.29
N SER A 709 -22.67 3.74 34.37
CA SER A 709 -21.78 2.96 35.25
C SER A 709 -20.63 3.74 35.88
N GLN A 710 -20.71 5.07 35.96
CA GLN A 710 -19.72 5.92 36.62
C GLN A 710 -20.26 6.45 37.96
N PRO A 711 -19.63 6.12 39.10
CA PRO A 711 -20.02 6.64 40.40
C PRO A 711 -19.55 8.10 40.58
N ILE A 712 -20.39 8.93 41.21
CA ILE A 712 -20.00 10.25 41.71
C ILE A 712 -20.11 10.29 43.24
N ASN A 713 -19.22 11.01 43.92
CA ASN A 713 -19.32 11.22 45.36
C ASN A 713 -20.13 12.48 45.65
N ILE A 714 -21.12 12.36 46.53
CA ILE A 714 -22.03 13.43 46.93
C ILE A 714 -22.10 13.55 48.45
N SER A 715 -22.29 14.78 48.90
CA SER A 715 -22.48 15.15 50.30
C SER A 715 -23.56 16.22 50.39
N GLY A 716 -24.33 16.23 51.47
CA GLY A 716 -25.42 17.18 51.64
C GLY A 716 -25.80 17.38 53.11
N ALA A 717 -26.34 18.55 53.42
CA ALA A 717 -26.88 18.87 54.73
C ALA A 717 -28.23 18.17 54.98
N GLN A 718 -28.67 18.18 56.23
CA GLN A 718 -30.02 17.73 56.57
C GLN A 718 -31.06 18.61 55.85
N ASP A 719 -32.06 17.97 55.25
CA ASP A 719 -33.13 18.54 54.44
C ASP A 719 -32.67 19.20 53.12
N GLU A 720 -31.41 19.02 52.72
CA GLU A 720 -30.91 19.46 51.41
C GLU A 720 -31.36 18.50 50.29
N PHE A 721 -31.65 19.06 49.12
CA PHE A 721 -32.00 18.32 47.91
C PHE A 721 -30.93 18.56 46.84
N LEU A 722 -30.33 17.49 46.36
CA LEU A 722 -29.42 17.49 45.20
C LEU A 722 -30.15 16.91 43.99
N TYR A 723 -29.93 17.49 42.81
CA TYR A 723 -30.59 17.07 41.57
C TYR A 723 -29.58 16.66 40.52
N PHE A 724 -29.88 15.56 39.84
CA PHE A 724 -29.10 15.03 38.74
C PHE A 724 -30.01 14.58 37.58
N THR A 725 -29.42 14.36 36.42
CA THR A 725 -30.08 13.86 35.22
C THR A 725 -29.27 12.74 34.61
N PHE A 726 -29.94 11.81 33.92
CA PHE A 726 -29.33 10.65 33.28
C PHE A 726 -30.11 10.31 32.02
N ASP A 727 -29.45 10.39 30.86
CA ASP A 727 -30.10 10.10 29.57
C ASP A 727 -29.97 8.60 29.25
N VAL A 728 -31.12 7.96 28.96
CA VAL A 728 -31.19 6.53 28.64
C VAL A 728 -31.51 6.35 27.15
N PRO A 729 -30.68 5.62 26.39
CA PRO A 729 -30.84 5.44 24.95
C PRO A 729 -31.88 4.36 24.60
N SER A 730 -32.24 4.29 23.32
CA SER A 730 -33.10 3.24 22.78
C SER A 730 -32.45 1.86 22.89
N GLY A 731 -33.23 0.85 23.29
CA GLY A 731 -32.77 -0.54 23.38
C GLY A 731 -32.04 -0.90 24.67
N ALA A 732 -31.93 0.03 25.63
CA ALA A 732 -31.37 -0.26 26.95
C ALA A 732 -32.24 -1.24 27.76
N SER A 733 -31.60 -2.17 28.46
CA SER A 733 -32.16 -3.08 29.47
C SER A 733 -31.48 -2.88 30.82
N ASP A 734 -32.03 -3.45 31.90
CA ASP A 734 -31.37 -3.50 33.21
C ASP A 734 -30.98 -2.12 33.82
N LEU A 735 -31.81 -1.09 33.61
CA LEU A 735 -31.60 0.25 34.15
C LEU A 735 -31.68 0.26 35.69
N MET A 736 -30.66 0.85 36.33
CA MET A 736 -30.52 0.89 37.79
C MET A 736 -29.85 2.19 38.27
N PHE A 737 -30.31 2.71 39.40
CA PHE A 737 -29.69 3.82 40.15
C PHE A 737 -29.38 3.37 41.57
N ASN A 738 -28.16 3.61 42.05
CA ASN A 738 -27.69 3.14 43.35
C ASN A 738 -27.05 4.28 44.15
N LEU A 739 -27.38 4.36 45.44
CA LEU A 739 -26.59 5.01 46.47
C LEU A 739 -25.85 3.93 47.26
N THR A 740 -24.56 4.13 47.50
CA THR A 740 -23.74 3.21 48.31
C THR A 740 -22.69 3.96 49.14
N GLY A 741 -22.29 3.41 50.28
CA GLY A 741 -21.18 3.92 51.08
C GLY A 741 -21.45 5.24 51.84
N GLY A 742 -20.38 5.92 52.21
CA GLY A 742 -20.43 7.19 52.96
C GLY A 742 -20.95 7.08 54.40
N THR A 743 -21.29 8.23 54.98
CA THR A 743 -21.93 8.35 56.31
C THR A 743 -23.21 9.17 56.20
N GLY A 744 -24.09 9.09 57.21
CA GLY A 744 -25.37 9.82 57.21
C GLY A 744 -26.55 9.00 56.67
N ASP A 745 -27.55 9.71 56.13
CA ASP A 745 -28.80 9.11 55.65
C ASP A 745 -29.33 9.90 54.44
N ALA A 746 -29.01 9.41 53.24
CA ALA A 746 -29.41 9.96 51.95
C ALA A 746 -30.54 9.12 51.31
N ASP A 747 -31.66 9.76 51.00
CA ASP A 747 -32.83 9.15 50.33
C ASP A 747 -32.79 9.42 48.82
N LEU A 748 -32.89 8.37 48.00
CA LEU A 748 -32.93 8.38 46.54
C LEU A 748 -34.36 8.48 45.99
N TYR A 749 -34.54 9.37 45.01
CA TYR A 749 -35.77 9.51 44.24
C TYR A 749 -35.41 9.58 42.75
N VAL A 750 -36.13 8.84 41.92
CA VAL A 750 -35.94 8.84 40.46
C VAL A 750 -37.28 9.04 39.76
N SER A 751 -37.31 9.84 38.71
CA SER A 751 -38.49 9.99 37.84
C SER A 751 -38.11 10.24 36.38
N PHE A 752 -38.95 9.81 35.44
CA PHE A 752 -38.74 9.94 34.00
C PHE A 752 -39.35 11.26 33.46
N GLU A 753 -38.57 12.00 32.67
CA GLU A 753 -38.87 13.29 32.03
C GLU A 753 -39.29 14.46 32.94
N VAL A 754 -39.48 14.23 34.23
CA VAL A 754 -39.90 15.25 35.21
C VAL A 754 -39.01 15.18 36.45
N ALA A 755 -38.64 16.34 37.01
CA ALA A 755 -37.86 16.42 38.24
C ALA A 755 -38.63 15.80 39.44
N PRO A 756 -38.03 14.89 40.22
CA PRO A 756 -38.69 14.29 41.37
C PRO A 756 -38.97 15.31 42.48
N SER A 757 -39.98 15.02 43.28
CA SER A 757 -40.26 15.67 44.55
C SER A 757 -40.71 14.63 45.58
N GLU A 758 -40.88 15.03 46.84
CA GLU A 758 -41.45 14.14 47.87
C GLU A 758 -42.85 13.59 47.53
N ALA A 759 -43.55 14.17 46.53
CA ALA A 759 -44.85 13.72 46.05
C ALA A 759 -44.85 13.14 44.62
N ILE A 760 -43.74 13.26 43.88
CA ILE A 760 -43.63 12.87 42.46
C ILE A 760 -42.34 12.08 42.28
N TYR A 761 -42.46 10.77 42.08
CA TYR A 761 -41.34 9.88 41.82
C TYR A 761 -41.86 8.60 41.15
N ASP A 762 -41.02 7.98 40.32
CA ASP A 762 -41.26 6.65 39.76
C ASP A 762 -40.61 5.57 40.63
N CYS A 763 -39.52 5.90 41.33
CA CYS A 763 -38.89 5.03 42.31
C CYS A 763 -38.37 5.80 43.55
N ARG A 764 -38.64 5.23 44.73
CA ARG A 764 -38.14 5.65 46.04
C ARG A 764 -38.03 4.43 46.98
N PRO A 765 -36.83 4.01 47.45
CA PRO A 765 -36.65 2.73 48.17
C PRO A 765 -37.20 2.63 49.61
N TYR A 766 -37.43 3.73 50.35
CA TYR A 766 -37.90 3.74 51.75
C TYR A 766 -37.00 2.96 52.73
N ILE A 767 -35.68 3.12 52.61
CA ILE A 767 -34.71 2.46 53.48
C ILE A 767 -34.01 3.55 54.32
N GLY A 768 -33.53 3.19 55.52
CA GLY A 768 -32.73 4.11 56.32
C GLY A 768 -31.25 3.83 56.10
N GLY A 769 -30.46 4.88 55.91
CA GLY A 769 -29.04 4.82 55.56
C GLY A 769 -28.82 4.90 54.05
N ASN A 770 -27.55 5.01 53.65
CA ASN A 770 -27.16 5.38 52.28
C ASN A 770 -27.21 4.25 51.25
N GLU A 771 -27.61 3.03 51.63
CA GLU A 771 -27.64 1.87 50.73
C GLU A 771 -29.02 1.75 50.08
N GLU A 772 -29.23 2.51 49.02
CA GLU A 772 -30.52 2.61 48.32
C GLU A 772 -30.38 2.23 46.85
N SER A 773 -31.37 1.52 46.29
CA SER A 773 -31.35 1.07 44.90
C SER A 773 -32.71 1.18 44.24
N CYS A 774 -32.71 1.70 43.02
CA CYS A 774 -33.87 1.83 42.14
C CYS A 774 -33.62 1.11 40.81
N THR A 775 -34.25 -0.05 40.62
CA THR A 775 -34.24 -0.78 39.35
C THR A 775 -35.50 -0.46 38.55
N ILE A 776 -35.34 -0.07 37.27
CA ILE A 776 -36.43 0.31 36.37
C ILE A 776 -36.51 -0.70 35.23
N ASN A 777 -37.66 -1.37 35.09
CA ASN A 777 -37.90 -2.36 34.04
C ASN A 777 -39.37 -2.33 33.56
N PRO A 778 -39.65 -2.11 32.26
CA PRO A 778 -38.69 -1.85 31.17
C PRO A 778 -38.06 -0.46 31.27
N ALA A 779 -36.82 -0.30 30.80
CA ALA A 779 -36.19 1.01 30.67
C ALA A 779 -36.87 1.82 29.55
N GLN A 780 -37.07 3.12 29.77
CA GLN A 780 -37.67 4.02 28.80
C GLN A 780 -36.60 4.92 28.18
N VAL A 781 -36.74 5.25 26.90
CA VAL A 781 -35.81 6.14 26.20
C VAL A 781 -36.10 7.58 26.57
N GLY A 782 -35.08 8.30 27.02
CA GLY A 782 -35.20 9.72 27.38
C GLY A 782 -34.50 10.03 28.69
N ARG A 783 -34.79 11.22 29.23
CA ARG A 783 -34.10 11.75 30.40
C ARG A 783 -34.75 11.29 31.69
N TYR A 784 -33.98 10.63 32.55
CA TYR A 784 -34.33 10.40 33.94
C TYR A 784 -33.78 11.53 34.79
N HIS A 785 -34.58 12.00 35.74
CA HIS A 785 -34.19 12.95 36.76
C HIS A 785 -34.04 12.22 38.09
N VAL A 786 -32.95 12.49 38.79
CA VAL A 786 -32.61 11.89 40.07
C VAL A 786 -32.57 13.01 41.11
N MET A 787 -33.21 12.79 42.25
CA MET A 787 -33.12 13.68 43.41
C MET A 787 -32.59 12.87 44.59
N VAL A 788 -31.58 13.40 45.29
CA VAL A 788 -31.08 12.84 46.54
C VAL A 788 -31.40 13.83 47.65
N ARG A 789 -32.12 13.38 48.68
CA ARG A 789 -32.45 14.19 49.86
C ARG A 789 -31.63 13.74 51.06
N GLY A 790 -31.00 14.67 51.77
CA GLY A 790 -30.40 14.37 53.08
C GLY A 790 -31.46 14.25 54.17
N TYR A 791 -31.93 13.04 54.50
CA TYR A 791 -32.81 12.84 55.66
C TYR A 791 -32.07 13.17 56.97
N ASN A 792 -30.78 12.81 57.01
CA ASN A 792 -29.77 13.43 57.87
C ASN A 792 -28.65 13.98 56.98
N ALA A 793 -27.79 14.84 57.54
CA ALA A 793 -26.57 15.25 56.84
C ALA A 793 -25.75 14.00 56.47
N PHE A 794 -25.33 13.92 55.21
CA PHE A 794 -24.60 12.78 54.66
C PHE A 794 -23.32 13.26 53.98
N ASP A 795 -22.30 12.40 53.99
CA ASP A 795 -20.98 12.74 53.47
C ASP A 795 -20.36 11.56 52.73
N ASN A 796 -19.80 11.85 51.56
CA ASN A 796 -19.06 10.92 50.70
C ASN A 796 -19.86 9.66 50.30
N VAL A 797 -21.14 9.86 49.95
CA VAL A 797 -22.02 8.80 49.42
C VAL A 797 -21.81 8.69 47.91
N GLN A 798 -21.71 7.48 47.37
CA GLN A 798 -21.60 7.26 45.92
C GLN A 798 -22.95 7.11 45.26
N LEU A 799 -23.24 7.94 44.27
CA LEU A 799 -24.39 7.81 43.37
C LEU A 799 -23.94 7.27 42.00
N THR A 800 -24.55 6.19 41.54
CA THR A 800 -24.26 5.55 40.24
C THR A 800 -25.55 5.25 39.49
N ALA A 801 -25.59 5.51 38.18
CA ALA A 801 -26.65 5.09 37.27
C ALA A 801 -26.07 4.10 36.23
N SER A 802 -26.76 3.01 35.89
CA SER A 802 -26.26 1.99 34.96
C SER A 802 -27.35 1.33 34.13
N PHE A 803 -27.07 0.93 32.88
CA PHE A 803 -27.91 0.05 32.04
C PHE A 803 -27.07 -0.90 31.16
N THR A 804 -27.71 -1.94 30.60
CA THR A 804 -27.18 -2.89 29.60
C THR A 804 -27.73 -2.55 28.20
N GLN A 805 -26.97 -2.70 27.11
CA GLN A 805 -27.39 -2.35 25.73
C GLN A 805 -27.35 -3.60 24.82
N VAL A 806 -28.24 -3.76 23.81
CA VAL A 806 -28.18 -4.89 22.85
C VAL A 806 -28.48 -4.50 21.37
N THR A 807 -27.46 -4.81 20.53
CA THR A 807 -27.32 -5.02 19.06
C THR A 807 -27.51 -3.87 18.05
N SER A 808 -26.38 -3.25 17.68
CA SER A 808 -25.76 -3.09 16.34
C SER A 808 -26.64 -2.80 15.10
N ASN A 809 -26.45 -1.61 14.53
CA ASN A 809 -27.12 -1.07 13.33
C ASN A 809 -26.47 -1.46 11.98
N VAL A 810 -25.56 -2.43 11.92
CA VAL A 810 -24.76 -2.71 10.70
C VAL A 810 -25.62 -3.38 9.60
N PRO A 811 -25.84 -2.73 8.43
CA PRO A 811 -26.55 -3.34 7.30
C PRO A 811 -25.87 -4.59 6.74
N ASP A 812 -26.66 -5.59 6.31
CA ASP A 812 -26.14 -6.78 5.62
C ASP A 812 -25.90 -6.48 4.14
N VAL A 813 -24.68 -6.03 3.81
CA VAL A 813 -24.29 -5.68 2.43
C VAL A 813 -23.72 -6.87 1.66
N CYS A 814 -23.30 -7.94 2.35
CA CYS A 814 -22.67 -9.12 1.76
C CYS A 814 -23.57 -9.89 0.78
N ALA A 815 -24.88 -9.66 0.81
CA ALA A 815 -25.81 -10.21 -0.17
C ALA A 815 -25.75 -9.51 -1.55
N SER A 816 -25.14 -8.33 -1.63
CA SER A 816 -25.20 -7.45 -2.82
C SER A 816 -23.87 -6.83 -3.25
N GLN A 817 -22.84 -6.89 -2.39
CA GLN A 817 -21.51 -6.36 -2.64
C GLN A 817 -20.46 -7.46 -2.58
N GLY A 818 -19.36 -7.28 -3.30
CA GLY A 818 -18.19 -8.16 -3.20
C GLY A 818 -17.44 -7.97 -1.89
N SER A 819 -16.71 -8.99 -1.50
CA SER A 819 -15.96 -8.98 -0.25
C SER A 819 -14.61 -8.27 -0.38
N ARG A 820 -14.19 -7.55 0.66
CA ARG A 820 -12.91 -6.86 0.77
C ARG A 820 -12.10 -7.44 1.93
N SER A 821 -10.83 -7.76 1.69
CA SER A 821 -9.91 -8.22 2.74
C SER A 821 -8.92 -7.14 3.18
N SER A 822 -8.84 -6.02 2.46
CA SER A 822 -7.97 -4.91 2.79
C SER A 822 -8.41 -3.58 2.18
N GLY A 823 -7.71 -2.51 2.55
CA GLY A 823 -7.86 -1.17 1.98
C GLY A 823 -8.32 -0.14 3.00
N ARG A 824 -8.74 1.04 2.52
CA ARG A 824 -9.22 2.14 3.37
C ARG A 824 -10.71 2.01 3.69
N LEU A 825 -11.09 2.30 4.93
CA LEU A 825 -12.48 2.40 5.38
C LEU A 825 -12.85 3.87 5.57
N ASN A 826 -14.04 4.25 5.12
CA ASN A 826 -14.57 5.60 5.27
C ASN A 826 -15.73 5.65 6.26
N ASP A 827 -16.00 6.85 6.78
CA ASP A 827 -17.14 7.10 7.68
C ASP A 827 -18.47 6.67 7.05
N GLY A 828 -19.23 5.87 7.80
CA GLY A 828 -20.53 5.32 7.42
C GLY A 828 -20.48 4.28 6.29
N GLU A 829 -19.30 3.95 5.78
CA GLU A 829 -19.14 2.95 4.73
C GLU A 829 -19.31 1.54 5.32
N VAL A 830 -20.27 0.80 4.77
CA VAL A 830 -20.51 -0.59 5.16
C VAL A 830 -19.91 -1.49 4.10
N ILE A 831 -18.97 -2.35 4.50
CA ILE A 831 -18.28 -3.28 3.61
C ILE A 831 -18.63 -4.73 3.92
N CYS A 832 -18.59 -5.58 2.90
CA CYS A 832 -18.59 -7.03 3.10
C CYS A 832 -17.17 -7.52 3.38
N LEU A 833 -16.96 -8.24 4.48
CA LEU A 833 -15.65 -8.78 4.83
C LEU A 833 -15.27 -9.98 3.96
N GLY A 834 -14.03 -9.99 3.48
CA GLY A 834 -13.40 -11.10 2.77
C GLY A 834 -12.97 -12.23 3.69
N ASN A 835 -12.41 -13.30 3.11
CA ASN A 835 -12.06 -14.52 3.85
C ASN A 835 -10.55 -14.66 4.09
N SER A 836 -9.77 -13.60 3.85
CA SER A 836 -8.36 -13.59 4.22
C SER A 836 -8.26 -13.57 5.74
N ASP A 837 -7.32 -14.30 6.32
CA ASP A 837 -7.10 -14.29 7.77
C ASP A 837 -5.60 -14.08 8.05
N PRO A 838 -5.20 -12.94 8.65
CA PRO A 838 -6.02 -11.76 9.00
C PRO A 838 -6.31 -10.81 7.81
N MET A 839 -7.36 -10.00 7.93
CA MET A 839 -7.69 -8.85 7.07
C MET A 839 -7.14 -7.54 7.65
N TRP A 840 -6.80 -6.57 6.79
CA TRP A 840 -6.08 -5.36 7.17
C TRP A 840 -6.66 -4.09 6.56
N PHE A 841 -7.16 -3.18 7.39
CA PHE A 841 -7.79 -1.95 6.94
C PHE A 841 -7.17 -0.70 7.56
N SER A 842 -7.06 0.37 6.78
CA SER A 842 -6.68 1.70 7.29
C SER A 842 -7.91 2.60 7.42
N ILE A 843 -7.86 3.53 8.36
CA ILE A 843 -8.89 4.54 8.62
C ILE A 843 -8.18 5.89 8.67
N ALA A 844 -8.61 6.86 7.86
CA ALA A 844 -8.01 8.19 7.84
C ALA A 844 -8.75 9.17 8.75
N ASP A 845 -8.15 10.32 9.01
CA ASP A 845 -8.71 11.42 9.78
C ASP A 845 -9.24 11.03 11.17
N VAL A 846 -8.63 10.03 11.81
CA VAL A 846 -9.12 9.54 13.11
C VAL A 846 -8.95 10.56 14.24
N GLN A 847 -7.92 11.41 14.14
CA GLN A 847 -7.69 12.58 15.01
C GLN A 847 -8.79 13.66 14.96
N GLY A 848 -9.50 13.78 13.82
CA GLY A 848 -10.52 14.80 13.62
C GLY A 848 -11.84 14.47 14.30
N GLN A 849 -11.97 13.25 14.82
CA GLN A 849 -13.24 12.70 15.29
C GLN A 849 -13.32 12.68 16.81
N ASN A 850 -14.48 13.05 17.34
CA ASN A 850 -14.73 13.00 18.80
C ASN A 850 -14.78 11.57 19.36
N GLY A 851 -15.10 10.60 18.50
CA GLY A 851 -15.19 9.18 18.82
C GLY A 851 -15.41 8.36 17.55
N ILE A 852 -14.88 7.15 17.50
CA ILE A 852 -14.96 6.23 16.36
C ILE A 852 -15.47 4.90 16.85
N ALA A 853 -16.57 4.41 16.27
CA ALA A 853 -17.06 3.07 16.49
C ALA A 853 -16.77 2.20 15.27
N ILE A 854 -16.16 1.04 15.47
CA ILE A 854 -15.93 0.04 14.42
C ILE A 854 -16.72 -1.19 14.81
N THR A 855 -17.70 -1.54 13.99
CA THR A 855 -18.69 -2.57 14.34
C THR A 855 -18.77 -3.63 13.25
N THR A 856 -18.80 -4.90 13.64
CA THR A 856 -19.14 -6.01 12.74
C THR A 856 -20.47 -6.65 13.12
N ALA A 857 -21.20 -7.14 12.12
CA ALA A 857 -22.42 -7.94 12.32
C ALA A 857 -22.75 -8.78 11.07
N ASN A 858 -23.90 -9.45 11.10
CA ASN A 858 -24.42 -10.31 10.02
C ASN A 858 -23.55 -11.54 9.73
N GLY A 859 -24.03 -12.45 8.90
CA GLY A 859 -23.28 -13.66 8.54
C GLY A 859 -23.10 -14.68 9.67
N SER A 860 -22.02 -15.44 9.61
CA SER A 860 -21.64 -16.46 10.60
C SER A 860 -20.14 -16.56 10.78
N GLY A 861 -19.69 -17.14 11.89
CA GLY A 861 -18.27 -17.33 12.20
C GLY A 861 -17.88 -16.70 13.53
N ASP A 862 -16.58 -16.63 13.79
CA ASP A 862 -15.98 -16.10 15.01
C ASP A 862 -14.93 -15.08 14.57
N LEU A 863 -15.11 -13.82 14.94
CA LEU A 863 -14.25 -12.70 14.53
C LEU A 863 -13.63 -12.01 15.75
N SER A 864 -12.44 -11.45 15.55
CA SER A 864 -11.83 -10.53 16.50
C SER A 864 -11.35 -9.26 15.79
N LEU A 865 -11.55 -8.11 16.43
CA LEU A 865 -11.03 -6.81 16.00
C LEU A 865 -9.85 -6.42 16.89
N SER A 866 -8.76 -5.98 16.27
CA SER A 866 -7.63 -5.33 16.95
C SER A 866 -7.32 -4.02 16.23
N TYR A 867 -7.22 -2.92 16.95
CA TYR A 867 -6.95 -1.60 16.40
C TYR A 867 -5.72 -0.97 17.05
N ALA A 868 -4.88 -0.35 16.22
CA ALA A 868 -3.70 0.38 16.63
C ALA A 868 -3.72 1.79 16.04
N ALA A 869 -3.26 2.77 16.81
CA ALA A 869 -3.14 4.17 16.37
C ALA A 869 -1.88 4.42 15.51
N SER A 870 -0.87 3.55 15.59
CA SER A 870 0.35 3.67 14.80
C SER A 870 0.88 2.29 14.40
N GLY A 871 0.99 2.09 13.08
CA GLY A 871 1.37 0.82 12.46
C GLY A 871 0.32 -0.29 12.60
N TRP A 872 0.54 -1.41 11.89
CA TRP A 872 -0.37 -2.55 11.92
C TRP A 872 -0.40 -3.24 13.30
N PRO A 873 -1.59 -3.65 13.79
CA PRO A 873 -1.73 -4.44 15.02
C PRO A 873 -0.84 -5.70 15.04
N ASN A 874 -0.03 -5.86 16.09
CA ASN A 874 0.97 -6.92 16.22
C ASN A 874 0.99 -7.68 17.57
N GLY A 875 0.05 -7.36 18.45
CA GLY A 875 -0.11 -7.91 19.81
C GLY A 875 0.52 -7.03 20.91
N ASN A 876 1.22 -5.95 20.57
CA ASN A 876 1.84 -5.03 21.54
C ASN A 876 1.47 -3.55 21.34
N ASN A 877 0.86 -3.17 20.22
CA ASN A 877 0.58 -1.77 19.86
C ASN A 877 -0.92 -1.46 19.79
N GLU A 878 -1.78 -2.41 20.16
CA GLU A 878 -3.22 -2.27 20.15
C GLU A 878 -3.70 -1.31 21.23
N VAL A 879 -4.55 -0.37 20.82
CA VAL A 879 -5.21 0.58 21.72
C VAL A 879 -6.67 0.20 21.99
N ALA A 880 -7.25 -0.65 21.14
CA ALA A 880 -8.58 -1.24 21.35
C ALA A 880 -8.67 -2.64 20.72
N GLU A 881 -9.35 -3.56 21.40
CA GLU A 881 -9.60 -4.92 20.90
C GLU A 881 -11.00 -5.40 21.28
N SER A 882 -11.58 -6.26 20.44
CA SER A 882 -12.82 -6.99 20.71
C SER A 882 -12.65 -8.43 20.23
N ASN A 883 -13.02 -9.39 21.09
CA ASN A 883 -12.89 -10.82 20.82
C ASN A 883 -14.06 -11.59 21.47
N ASN A 884 -15.28 -11.11 21.22
CA ASN A 884 -16.47 -11.79 21.69
C ASN A 884 -16.68 -13.08 20.89
N SER A 885 -17.49 -14.00 21.42
CA SER A 885 -17.83 -15.20 20.66
C SER A 885 -18.87 -14.85 19.59
N GLY A 886 -18.61 -15.25 18.36
CA GLY A 886 -19.42 -14.91 17.20
C GLY A 886 -18.73 -13.84 16.33
N ASN A 887 -19.49 -13.20 15.46
CA ASN A 887 -18.96 -12.18 14.55
C ASN A 887 -19.50 -10.76 14.83
N GLY A 888 -20.18 -10.59 15.96
CA GLY A 888 -20.69 -9.31 16.43
C GLY A 888 -19.68 -8.62 17.33
N GLU A 889 -18.67 -7.99 16.72
CA GLU A 889 -17.62 -7.27 17.43
C GLU A 889 -17.88 -5.77 17.41
N CYS A 890 -17.44 -5.06 18.45
CA CYS A 890 -17.35 -3.62 18.39
C CYS A 890 -16.19 -3.09 19.22
N ILE A 891 -15.46 -2.14 18.64
CA ILE A 891 -14.47 -1.33 19.35
C ILE A 891 -14.85 0.15 19.24
N TYR A 892 -14.74 0.86 20.35
CA TYR A 892 -14.92 2.29 20.42
C TYR A 892 -13.60 2.96 20.81
N ILE A 893 -13.25 4.01 20.07
CA ILE A 893 -11.97 4.68 20.16
C ILE A 893 -12.26 6.19 20.31
N SER A 894 -11.61 6.86 21.27
CA SER A 894 -11.76 8.30 21.47
C SER A 894 -10.40 8.97 21.63
N GLY A 895 -10.31 10.26 21.29
CA GLY A 895 -9.13 11.08 21.56
C GLY A 895 -7.86 10.61 20.85
N GLN A 896 -7.97 10.25 19.57
CA GLN A 896 -6.82 9.86 18.76
C GLN A 896 -5.95 11.08 18.42
N SER A 897 -4.63 10.90 18.45
CA SER A 897 -3.65 11.93 18.06
C SER A 897 -3.10 11.75 16.66
N GLU A 898 -3.24 10.55 16.09
CA GLU A 898 -2.70 10.18 14.79
C GLU A 898 -3.77 10.36 13.70
N TYR A 899 -3.35 10.67 12.48
CA TYR A 899 -4.28 10.80 11.35
C TYR A 899 -4.80 9.45 10.89
N TRP A 900 -3.92 8.45 10.94
CA TRP A 900 -4.22 7.09 10.52
C TRP A 900 -4.52 6.19 11.70
N GLY A 901 -5.53 5.35 11.53
CA GLY A 901 -5.83 4.20 12.37
C GLY A 901 -5.71 2.90 11.58
N TYR A 902 -5.28 1.83 12.23
CA TYR A 902 -5.03 0.53 11.60
C TYR A 902 -5.84 -0.55 12.27
N LEU A 903 -6.67 -1.21 11.48
CA LEU A 903 -7.56 -2.26 11.92
C LEU A 903 -7.09 -3.62 11.37
N LYS A 904 -7.01 -4.59 12.28
CA LYS A 904 -6.88 -6.01 11.97
C LYS A 904 -8.19 -6.70 12.30
N VAL A 905 -8.73 -7.44 11.34
CA VAL A 905 -9.88 -8.33 11.56
C VAL A 905 -9.39 -9.76 11.36
N ALA A 906 -9.49 -10.59 12.39
CA ALA A 906 -9.04 -11.98 12.33
C ALA A 906 -10.20 -12.95 12.58
N GLY A 907 -10.06 -14.18 12.08
CA GLY A 907 -11.06 -15.23 12.24
C GLY A 907 -11.96 -15.44 11.02
N ASN A 908 -13.08 -16.16 11.21
CA ASN A 908 -13.98 -16.55 10.13
C ASN A 908 -15.09 -15.50 9.96
N SER A 909 -15.11 -14.85 8.80
CA SER A 909 -15.94 -13.70 8.42
C SER A 909 -17.11 -14.05 7.49
N THR A 910 -17.49 -15.32 7.35
CA THR A 910 -18.46 -15.76 6.31
C THR A 910 -19.75 -14.93 6.32
N GLY A 911 -19.89 -14.00 5.36
CA GLY A 911 -21.04 -13.12 5.20
C GLY A 911 -21.14 -11.99 6.25
N ALA A 912 -20.06 -11.68 6.97
CA ALA A 912 -20.01 -10.62 7.95
C ALA A 912 -19.81 -9.25 7.29
N SER A 913 -20.52 -8.23 7.77
CA SER A 913 -20.38 -6.84 7.35
C SER A 913 -19.64 -6.03 8.41
N LEU A 914 -18.90 -5.00 7.99
CA LEU A 914 -18.17 -4.08 8.86
C LEU A 914 -18.53 -2.63 8.52
N VAL A 915 -18.67 -1.78 9.53
CA VAL A 915 -18.83 -0.32 9.39
C VAL A 915 -17.90 0.43 10.33
N VAL A 916 -17.47 1.62 9.90
CA VAL A 916 -16.77 2.61 10.73
C VAL A 916 -17.65 3.86 10.83
N ASP A 917 -18.00 4.28 12.04
CA ASP A 917 -18.80 5.48 12.29
C ASP A 917 -17.96 6.53 13.04
N PHE A 918 -17.76 7.69 12.41
CA PHE A 918 -17.07 8.83 13.00
C PHE A 918 -18.01 9.68 13.85
N ASN A 919 -17.41 10.41 14.80
CA ASN A 919 -18.11 11.20 15.82
C ASN A 919 -19.18 10.40 16.59
N SER A 920 -19.02 9.07 16.65
CA SER A 920 -19.87 8.21 17.45
C SER A 920 -19.68 8.52 18.94
N GLN A 921 -20.72 8.29 19.73
CA GLN A 921 -20.69 8.43 21.19
C GLN A 921 -20.33 7.11 21.89
N GLY A 922 -20.17 6.01 21.15
CA GLY A 922 -19.90 4.68 21.68
C GLY A 922 -20.19 3.56 20.67
N CYS A 923 -19.97 2.32 21.09
CA CYS A 923 -20.47 1.14 20.37
C CYS A 923 -22.01 1.07 20.39
N PRO A 924 -22.66 0.62 19.30
CA PRO A 924 -24.12 0.52 19.19
C PRO A 924 -24.76 -0.60 20.01
#